data_AF-A0A3L8SC11-F1
#
_entry.id   AF-A0A3L8SC11-F1
#
_cell.length_a   1.000
_cell.length_b   1.000
_cell.length_c   1.000
_cell.angle_alpha   90.00
_cell.angle_beta   90.00
_cell.angle_gamma   90.00
#
_symmetry.space_group_name_H-M   'P 1'
#
loop_
_entity.id
_entity.type
_entity.pdbx_description
1 polymer ?
#
loop_
_entity_poly.entity_id
_entity_poly.type
_entity_poly.pdbx_seq_one_letter_code
_entity_poly.pdbx_strand_id
1 'polypeptide(L)'
;MGSILYPALSKLSIRKKEEVDENGDANMEGALIARDKVGVQDFVLLDSHTSEAAFLNNLRKRYQENLIYTYIGSLLVSVNPYQELDIYTVSQMQLYRGVNFFELPPHLYAIADNAYRVMCNEYNNHFILISGESGAGKTEASKKILQYYAVTCPTTEQLQTVRDRLLLSNPVLEAFGNAKTLRNDNSSRFGKYMDIQFDFKGAPVGGHILSYLIEKSRVVHQNHGERNFHIFYQLLEGGDKDLLCWLGLERNPQKYTYLIQGRCAKVFSINDKNDWKIVRKAFSIIDFTEKDIEHLFGIVATVLHLGNIQFEEDSNGHAIIRDGSQIKWISKLLGAHLSILQEALTHRKIEARSEEVLSPLNVDLAFYARDAVAKAIYGRTFTWLVNKINGSLANQDSTQKTVIGLLDIYGFEVLDTNSFEQFCINYCNEKLQQLLIEMTLKAEQEEYELEGIEWEPIPYFNNKIICDLVEQKHKGIISILDEECLRPGEATDLSFLEKLEEKVGDHAHFVTRKLADQKTRKSIDWVDFRLLHYAGEVTYCAVGFLEKNNDLLYRNLKEVLCNSKNSIIRDCFLLSELDNRRRPETVATQFKNSLTSLIEILMSKEPSYIRCIKPNENKEPGKFDDFLIRHQVKYLGLMEHLRVRRAGFAYRRKYELFLQRYKSLCPATWPHWHGPAAEGVERLIKHIGYKPEEYKLGRFINGFINRKKPLCPENRDFVRLSQYYYLMKLRDHLPKNVLDKSWLQPPSILEETSEMLQKICMRNLVRKYCRGLTAERKVQLQQKVVTSAVFSGKKEGYLESLSQPFLETRLKAASPAIGVPPCHIEWRDITAGLFSDWGYWQPYGTESHKPEQNSLGEENDLNPKVLQLIRGEIIKYVTPVIKYDRNGFKARERLLVLTQSSAYVVEMAKIKQQIQYLNDLSLFAWRLGKALKDDFVRISTSNLSDGIVVIHVPEDNKQKGDVILQCEHVFETVTKLCILANKQSLVKVVKGSLRFRVGSGKEGTMVFTVGPEPQVFKDKTGQLTVVRPQLSPGRHLVLPPLDLHLQRAQPPVPGSPGGTETPPKAGGDHPVSVTCMRCQPQESLDENQSLFLWLGTERSLQDETSPHISPGISDATGLL
;
A
#
# COMPACT_ATOMS: atom_id res chain seq x y z
N MET A 1 -9.38 -5.98 68.68
CA MET A 1 -8.92 -7.06 67.78
C MET A 1 -10.00 -7.21 66.72
N GLY A 2 -9.78 -7.10 65.42
CA GLY A 2 -8.53 -7.01 64.70
C GLY A 2 -8.63 -7.86 63.45
N SER A 3 -8.24 -7.29 62.31
CA SER A 3 -7.50 -7.97 61.22
C SER A 3 -8.28 -9.06 60.43
N ILE A 4 -8.33 -9.07 59.09
CA ILE A 4 -7.25 -8.80 58.12
C ILE A 4 -7.84 -8.33 56.75
N LEU A 5 -7.32 -7.21 56.22
CA LEU A 5 -7.17 -6.81 54.79
C LEU A 5 -8.38 -6.44 53.85
N TYR A 6 -8.49 -5.12 53.57
CA TYR A 6 -8.44 -4.54 52.20
C TYR A 6 -7.24 -5.10 51.40
N PRO A 7 -7.14 -5.11 50.03
CA PRO A 7 -7.87 -4.30 49.03
C PRO A 7 -8.21 -4.96 47.65
N ALA A 8 -9.34 -4.65 47.00
CA ALA A 8 -9.54 -5.02 45.57
C ALA A 8 -10.57 -4.22 44.73
N LEU A 9 -11.25 -3.19 45.25
CA LEU A 9 -12.33 -2.49 44.54
C LEU A 9 -11.84 -1.36 43.60
N SER A 10 -10.93 -1.70 42.69
CA SER A 10 -10.46 -0.79 41.63
C SER A 10 -10.18 -1.53 40.31
N LYS A 11 -11.25 -2.08 39.70
CA LYS A 11 -11.34 -2.51 38.29
C LYS A 11 -12.79 -2.81 37.93
N LEU A 12 -13.15 -2.65 36.65
CA LEU A 12 -14.46 -2.95 36.04
C LEU A 12 -15.60 -1.91 36.22
N SER A 13 -15.37 -0.67 35.76
CA SER A 13 -16.46 0.23 35.34
C SER A 13 -16.64 0.22 33.81
N ILE A 14 -16.74 -0.98 33.21
CA ILE A 14 -17.24 -1.17 31.84
C ILE A 14 -18.23 -2.34 31.89
N ARG A 15 -19.48 -2.04 32.28
CA ARG A 15 -20.69 -2.88 32.09
C ARG A 15 -21.93 -2.13 32.59
N LYS A 16 -22.32 -1.05 31.90
CA LYS A 16 -23.76 -0.80 31.74
C LYS A 16 -24.18 -1.46 30.43
N LYS A 17 -24.72 -2.67 30.58
CA LYS A 17 -25.55 -3.32 29.58
C LYS A 17 -26.77 -2.42 29.34
N GLU A 18 -27.33 -2.49 28.14
CA GLU A 18 -28.67 -1.97 27.87
C GLU A 18 -29.66 -2.61 28.85
N GLU A 19 -30.38 -1.79 29.61
CA GLU A 19 -31.66 -2.21 30.18
C GLU A 19 -32.67 -2.14 29.04
N VAL A 20 -33.06 -3.32 28.56
CA VAL A 20 -34.23 -3.46 27.69
C VAL A 20 -35.44 -3.38 28.60
N ASP A 21 -36.11 -2.23 28.60
CA ASP A 21 -37.48 -2.15 29.13
C ASP A 21 -38.43 -2.92 28.20
N GLU A 22 -39.27 -3.79 28.75
CA GLU A 22 -40.14 -4.69 27.98
C GLU A 22 -41.37 -3.99 27.34
N ASN A 23 -41.41 -2.66 27.30
CA ASN A 23 -42.40 -1.89 26.53
C ASN A 23 -41.69 -0.87 25.63
N GLY A 24 -41.78 -1.09 24.32
CA GLY A 24 -40.96 -0.41 23.32
C GLY A 24 -41.40 1.01 22.97
N ASP A 25 -41.17 1.96 23.88
CA ASP A 25 -41.16 3.40 23.58
C ASP A 25 -39.77 4.00 23.86
N ALA A 26 -38.89 3.96 22.85
CA ALA A 26 -37.57 4.59 22.92
C ALA A 26 -37.73 6.12 22.82
N ASN A 27 -37.86 6.76 23.99
CA ASN A 27 -38.36 8.11 24.15
C ASN A 27 -37.58 9.19 23.35
N MET A 28 -38.30 9.93 22.49
CA MET A 28 -37.77 11.04 21.67
C MET A 28 -37.19 12.17 22.54
N GLU A 29 -37.69 12.37 23.77
CA GLU A 29 -37.09 13.29 24.76
C GLU A 29 -35.64 12.93 25.09
N GLY A 30 -35.30 11.64 25.16
CA GLY A 30 -33.94 11.21 25.51
C GLY A 30 -32.89 11.69 24.52
N ALA A 31 -33.23 11.74 23.23
CA ALA A 31 -32.35 12.26 22.19
C ALA A 31 -32.23 13.79 22.22
N LEU A 32 -33.30 14.50 22.57
CA LEU A 32 -33.30 15.96 22.75
C LEU A 32 -32.51 16.38 24.00
N ILE A 33 -32.72 15.68 25.13
CA ILE A 33 -31.95 15.86 26.37
C ILE A 33 -30.47 15.55 26.13
N ALA A 34 -30.15 14.51 25.34
CA ALA A 34 -28.78 14.23 24.94
C ALA A 34 -28.17 15.33 24.04
N ARG A 35 -28.94 15.90 23.08
CA ARG A 35 -28.51 17.05 22.26
C ARG A 35 -28.23 18.29 23.12
N ASP A 36 -29.07 18.57 24.12
CA ASP A 36 -28.87 19.70 25.02
C ASP A 36 -27.68 19.52 25.96
N LYS A 37 -27.45 18.29 26.42
CA LYS A 37 -26.37 17.98 27.39
C LYS A 37 -25.01 17.78 26.72
N VAL A 38 -24.97 17.12 25.56
CA VAL A 38 -23.74 16.66 24.88
C VAL A 38 -23.44 17.45 23.60
N GLY A 39 -24.42 18.14 23.00
CA GLY A 39 -24.24 18.89 21.75
C GLY A 39 -24.43 18.05 20.47
N VAL A 40 -24.36 18.72 19.31
CA VAL A 40 -24.56 18.10 17.99
C VAL A 40 -23.29 17.43 17.48
N GLN A 41 -23.44 16.24 16.88
CA GLN A 41 -22.34 15.43 16.35
C GLN A 41 -21.79 15.94 15.00
N ASP A 42 -22.62 16.64 14.22
CA ASP A 42 -22.23 17.34 12.99
C ASP A 42 -22.66 18.81 13.10
N PHE A 43 -21.73 19.73 12.84
CA PHE A 43 -21.98 21.17 12.84
C PHE A 43 -22.95 21.61 11.75
N VAL A 44 -23.08 20.86 10.65
CA VAL A 44 -24.05 21.17 9.59
C VAL A 44 -25.48 21.18 10.14
N LEU A 45 -25.76 20.40 11.19
CA LEU A 45 -27.04 20.32 11.91
C LEU A 45 -27.20 21.37 13.04
N LEU A 46 -26.24 22.30 13.22
CA LEU A 46 -26.31 23.34 14.24
C LEU A 46 -27.29 24.44 13.81
N ASP A 47 -28.35 24.72 14.59
CA ASP A 47 -29.41 25.63 14.14
C ASP A 47 -28.86 27.05 13.85
N SER A 48 -28.11 27.61 14.80
CA SER A 48 -27.42 28.90 14.69
C SER A 48 -26.05 28.82 14.00
N HIS A 49 -25.95 28.07 12.89
CA HIS A 49 -24.73 27.86 12.08
C HIS A 49 -23.92 29.12 11.69
N THR A 50 -24.54 30.30 11.58
CA THR A 50 -23.83 31.56 11.30
C THR A 50 -23.12 32.15 12.53
N SER A 51 -23.47 31.69 13.74
CA SER A 51 -22.94 32.18 15.01
C SER A 51 -21.72 31.40 15.46
N GLU A 52 -20.56 32.05 15.43
CA GLU A 52 -19.31 31.54 15.99
C GLU A 52 -19.45 31.18 17.48
N ALA A 53 -20.27 31.91 18.24
CA ALA A 53 -20.54 31.61 19.64
C ALA A 53 -21.28 30.27 19.84
N ALA A 54 -22.21 29.93 18.93
CA ALA A 54 -22.89 28.63 18.97
C ALA A 54 -21.94 27.48 18.60
N PHE A 55 -21.05 27.70 17.62
CA PHE A 55 -20.02 26.74 17.23
C PHE A 55 -19.07 26.41 18.40
N LEU A 56 -18.54 27.45 19.07
CA LEU A 56 -17.67 27.30 20.24
C LEU A 56 -18.37 26.62 21.42
N ASN A 57 -19.63 26.97 21.69
CA ASN A 57 -20.40 26.35 22.77
C ASN A 57 -20.63 24.84 22.52
N ASN A 58 -20.85 24.44 21.25
CA ASN A 58 -20.95 23.02 20.89
C ASN A 58 -19.63 22.27 21.12
N LEU A 59 -18.49 22.83 20.69
CA LEU A 59 -17.17 22.26 20.99
C LEU A 59 -16.96 22.11 22.51
N ARG A 60 -17.33 23.12 23.30
CA ARG A 60 -17.15 23.11 24.76
C ARG A 60 -17.97 22.00 25.43
N LYS A 61 -19.27 21.88 25.12
CA LYS A 61 -20.14 20.81 25.67
C LYS A 61 -19.58 19.42 25.36
N ARG A 62 -19.17 19.19 24.11
CA ARG A 62 -18.60 17.91 23.66
C ARG A 62 -17.28 17.60 24.36
N TYR A 63 -16.39 18.58 24.46
CA TYR A 63 -15.08 18.42 25.10
C TYR A 63 -15.19 18.12 26.61
N GLN A 64 -16.16 18.73 27.31
CA GLN A 64 -16.42 18.45 28.73
C GLN A 64 -16.83 16.99 28.99
N GLU A 65 -17.54 16.36 28.04
CA GLU A 65 -17.93 14.95 28.08
C GLU A 65 -16.87 14.02 27.42
N ASN A 66 -15.63 14.49 27.25
CA ASN A 66 -14.51 13.80 26.57
C ASN A 66 -14.77 13.40 25.09
N LEU A 67 -15.77 13.99 24.44
CA LEU A 67 -16.06 13.77 23.01
C LEU A 67 -15.24 14.74 22.15
N ILE A 68 -13.99 14.37 21.88
CA ILE A 68 -13.03 15.21 21.15
C ILE A 68 -13.30 15.37 19.64
N TYR A 69 -14.19 14.55 19.07
CA TYR A 69 -14.44 14.48 17.63
C TYR A 69 -15.82 15.03 17.26
N THR A 70 -15.90 15.81 16.19
CA THR A 70 -17.16 16.39 15.65
C THR A 70 -17.06 16.55 14.14
N TYR A 71 -18.13 16.29 13.37
CA TYR A 71 -18.13 16.45 11.91
C TYR A 71 -18.49 17.87 11.45
N ILE A 72 -18.03 18.23 10.25
CA ILE A 72 -18.61 19.26 9.37
C ILE A 72 -18.85 18.57 8.03
N GLY A 73 -19.96 17.83 7.89
CA GLY A 73 -20.15 16.91 6.78
C GLY A 73 -19.05 15.85 6.73
N SER A 74 -18.28 15.79 5.64
CA SER A 74 -17.17 14.84 5.47
C SER A 74 -15.86 15.24 6.18
N LEU A 75 -15.76 16.47 6.71
CA LEU A 75 -14.58 16.95 7.45
C LEU A 75 -14.69 16.58 8.93
N LEU A 76 -13.57 16.16 9.55
CA LEU A 76 -13.50 15.85 10.97
C LEU A 76 -12.76 16.93 11.77
N VAL A 77 -13.41 17.51 12.76
CA VAL A 77 -12.79 18.37 13.78
C VAL A 77 -12.34 17.51 14.96
N SER A 78 -11.11 17.74 15.43
CA SER A 78 -10.43 16.97 16.49
C SER A 78 -9.83 17.91 17.53
N VAL A 79 -10.38 17.96 18.74
CA VAL A 79 -9.83 18.77 19.85
C VAL A 79 -8.85 17.94 20.67
N ASN A 80 -7.60 18.37 20.85
CA ASN A 80 -6.60 17.59 21.60
C ASN A 80 -7.01 17.45 23.08
N PRO A 81 -7.22 16.23 23.65
CA PRO A 81 -7.60 16.07 25.05
C PRO A 81 -6.48 16.32 26.08
N TYR A 82 -5.21 16.34 25.66
CA TYR A 82 -4.03 16.32 26.54
C TYR A 82 -3.98 15.16 27.58
N GLN A 83 -4.78 14.12 27.37
CA GLN A 83 -4.79 12.88 28.14
C GLN A 83 -5.09 11.68 27.23
N GLU A 84 -4.69 10.48 27.64
CA GLU A 84 -5.09 9.27 26.92
C GLU A 84 -6.58 8.97 27.17
N LEU A 85 -7.31 8.64 26.11
CA LEU A 85 -8.71 8.26 26.14
C LEU A 85 -8.86 6.84 25.57
N ASP A 86 -9.71 6.01 26.19
CA ASP A 86 -9.96 4.60 25.83
C ASP A 86 -10.73 4.38 24.49
N ILE A 87 -10.66 5.35 23.58
CA ILE A 87 -11.33 5.35 22.26
C ILE A 87 -10.48 4.70 21.15
N TYR A 88 -9.17 4.52 21.36
CA TYR A 88 -8.24 3.95 20.38
C TYR A 88 -7.97 2.45 20.59
N THR A 89 -9.00 1.69 21.00
CA THR A 89 -8.89 0.25 21.28
C THR A 89 -9.15 -0.60 20.04
N VAL A 90 -8.62 -1.83 20.01
CA VAL A 90 -8.85 -2.78 18.89
C VAL A 90 -10.34 -3.09 18.70
N SER A 91 -11.13 -3.09 19.77
CA SER A 91 -12.60 -3.20 19.71
C SER A 91 -13.25 -2.01 19.00
N GLN A 92 -12.74 -0.78 19.19
CA GLN A 92 -13.21 0.38 18.43
C GLN A 92 -12.77 0.29 16.96
N MET A 93 -11.55 -0.17 16.67
CA MET A 93 -11.12 -0.42 15.28
C MET A 93 -12.03 -1.42 14.56
N GLN A 94 -12.50 -2.47 15.26
CA GLN A 94 -13.46 -3.43 14.71
C GLN A 94 -14.86 -2.85 14.54
N LEU A 95 -15.31 -1.98 15.47
CA LEU A 95 -16.64 -1.35 15.40
C LEU A 95 -16.79 -0.42 14.18
N TYR A 96 -15.77 0.36 13.85
CA TYR A 96 -15.80 1.30 12.71
C TYR A 96 -15.48 0.65 11.35
N ARG A 97 -15.13 -0.64 11.32
CA ARG A 97 -14.68 -1.32 10.10
C ARG A 97 -15.82 -1.68 9.16
N GLY A 98 -15.79 -1.15 7.94
CA GLY A 98 -16.76 -1.46 6.89
C GLY A 98 -18.16 -0.90 7.15
N VAL A 99 -18.28 0.09 8.04
CA VAL A 99 -19.54 0.76 8.40
C VAL A 99 -19.68 2.03 7.56
N ASN A 100 -20.91 2.42 7.18
CA ASN A 100 -21.05 3.64 6.38
C ASN A 100 -20.80 4.89 7.22
N PHE A 101 -20.30 5.92 6.56
CA PHE A 101 -20.14 7.24 7.15
C PHE A 101 -21.50 7.75 7.69
N PHE A 102 -21.49 8.39 8.86
CA PHE A 102 -22.66 8.80 9.65
C PHE A 102 -23.56 7.70 10.27
N GLU A 103 -23.24 6.40 10.17
CA GLU A 103 -23.97 5.36 10.95
C GLU A 103 -23.50 5.25 12.41
N LEU A 104 -22.26 5.69 12.67
CA LEU A 104 -21.63 5.72 14.00
C LEU A 104 -21.27 7.16 14.41
N PRO A 105 -21.03 7.40 15.72
CA PRO A 105 -20.60 8.70 16.22
C PRO A 105 -19.30 9.21 15.57
N PRO A 106 -19.00 10.53 15.65
CA PRO A 106 -17.79 11.08 15.06
C PRO A 106 -16.51 10.45 15.63
N HIS A 107 -15.70 9.87 14.75
CA HIS A 107 -14.42 9.28 15.12
C HIS A 107 -13.40 9.31 13.98
N LEU A 108 -12.12 9.32 14.33
CA LEU A 108 -11.00 9.27 13.39
C LEU A 108 -11.02 8.04 12.47
N TYR A 109 -11.39 6.89 13.03
CA TYR A 109 -11.46 5.62 12.29
C TYR A 109 -12.53 5.64 11.19
N ALA A 110 -13.60 6.43 11.32
CA ALA A 110 -14.60 6.56 10.26
C ALA A 110 -14.05 7.26 9.01
N ILE A 111 -13.16 8.26 9.18
CA ILE A 111 -12.46 8.91 8.05
C ILE A 111 -11.50 7.90 7.40
N ALA A 112 -10.72 7.18 8.23
CA ALA A 112 -9.77 6.19 7.75
C ALA A 112 -10.44 5.04 6.97
N ASP A 113 -11.52 4.47 7.52
CA ASP A 113 -12.29 3.39 6.89
C ASP A 113 -12.97 3.86 5.60
N ASN A 114 -13.56 5.06 5.60
CA ASN A 114 -14.20 5.60 4.41
C ASN A 114 -13.20 5.80 3.27
N ALA A 115 -12.04 6.42 3.53
CA ALA A 115 -10.99 6.58 2.52
C ALA A 115 -10.50 5.23 1.96
N TYR A 116 -10.30 4.23 2.83
CA TYR A 116 -9.89 2.89 2.42
C TYR A 116 -10.97 2.13 1.62
N ARG A 117 -12.24 2.24 2.04
CA ARG A 117 -13.38 1.58 1.39
C ARG A 117 -13.68 2.17 0.02
N VAL A 118 -13.62 3.50 -0.12
CA VAL A 118 -13.81 4.17 -1.42
C VAL A 118 -12.64 3.81 -2.36
N MET A 119 -11.39 3.88 -1.88
CA MET A 119 -10.21 3.43 -2.63
C MET A 119 -10.37 1.99 -3.16
N CYS A 120 -10.82 1.04 -2.32
CA CYS A 120 -10.99 -0.36 -2.71
C CYS A 120 -12.15 -0.59 -3.69
N ASN A 121 -13.20 0.23 -3.64
CA ASN A 121 -14.38 0.06 -4.49
C ASN A 121 -14.24 0.75 -5.85
N GLU A 122 -13.62 1.93 -5.87
CA GLU A 122 -13.54 2.80 -7.05
C GLU A 122 -12.18 2.74 -7.76
N TYR A 123 -11.16 2.18 -7.10
CA TYR A 123 -9.77 2.14 -7.55
C TYR A 123 -9.13 3.52 -7.75
N ASN A 124 -9.69 4.53 -7.08
CA ASN A 124 -9.15 5.89 -7.03
C ASN A 124 -8.07 6.03 -5.96
N ASN A 125 -7.16 6.98 -6.15
CA ASN A 125 -6.17 7.36 -5.14
C ASN A 125 -6.77 8.38 -4.18
N HIS A 126 -6.49 8.27 -2.88
CA HIS A 126 -7.00 9.17 -1.86
C HIS A 126 -5.86 9.88 -1.12
N PHE A 127 -6.18 10.98 -0.44
CA PHE A 127 -5.31 11.54 0.60
C PHE A 127 -6.10 12.05 1.80
N ILE A 128 -5.47 11.99 2.98
CA ILE A 128 -5.98 12.56 4.22
C ILE A 128 -5.06 13.71 4.63
N LEU A 129 -5.57 14.94 4.56
CA LEU A 129 -4.89 16.15 5.03
C LEU A 129 -5.20 16.40 6.50
N ILE A 130 -4.15 16.45 7.31
CA ILE A 130 -4.22 16.74 8.75
C ILE A 130 -3.60 18.12 8.99
N SER A 131 -4.39 19.04 9.52
CA SER A 131 -4.01 20.45 9.67
C SER A 131 -4.47 21.01 11.01
N GLY A 132 -3.86 22.08 11.50
CA GLY A 132 -4.03 22.56 12.88
C GLY A 132 -2.76 23.21 13.43
N GLU A 133 -2.85 23.92 14.55
CA GLU A 133 -1.70 24.57 15.21
C GLU A 133 -0.66 23.55 15.74
N SER A 134 0.55 24.01 16.08
CA SER A 134 1.53 23.13 16.75
C SER A 134 1.03 22.74 18.15
N GLY A 135 1.11 21.46 18.49
CA GLY A 135 0.52 20.89 19.70
C GLY A 135 -0.97 20.51 19.61
N ALA A 136 -1.65 20.75 18.47
CA ALA A 136 -3.07 20.41 18.30
C ALA A 136 -3.36 18.90 18.08
N GLY A 137 -2.34 18.03 18.06
CA GLY A 137 -2.51 16.57 17.95
C GLY A 137 -2.41 15.97 16.53
N LYS A 138 -1.96 16.73 15.52
CA LYS A 138 -1.83 16.29 14.11
C LYS A 138 -1.07 14.96 13.94
N THR A 139 0.14 14.89 14.49
CA THR A 139 1.01 13.72 14.39
C THR A 139 0.45 12.51 15.13
N GLU A 140 -0.31 12.71 16.22
CA GLU A 140 -1.04 11.62 16.88
C GLU A 140 -2.21 11.12 16.03
N ALA A 141 -2.98 12.01 15.39
CA ALA A 141 -4.01 11.60 14.43
C ALA A 141 -3.40 10.78 13.26
N SER A 142 -2.26 11.21 12.72
CA SER A 142 -1.50 10.47 11.69
C SER A 142 -1.10 9.06 12.19
N LYS A 143 -0.53 8.96 13.39
CA LYS A 143 -0.17 7.67 14.03
C LYS A 143 -1.40 6.77 14.23
N LYS A 144 -2.53 7.30 14.70
CA LYS A 144 -3.76 6.51 14.93
C LYS A 144 -4.39 6.01 13.62
N ILE A 145 -4.30 6.77 12.53
CA ILE A 145 -4.73 6.31 11.18
C ILE A 145 -3.79 5.19 10.67
N LEU A 146 -2.47 5.36 10.78
CA LEU A 146 -1.52 4.31 10.42
C LEU A 146 -1.74 3.03 11.24
N GLN A 147 -2.02 3.16 12.55
CA GLN A 147 -2.38 2.05 13.42
C GLN A 147 -3.71 1.38 13.03
N TYR A 148 -4.69 2.14 12.54
CA TYR A 148 -5.94 1.58 12.02
C TYR A 148 -5.67 0.67 10.82
N TYR A 149 -5.01 1.19 9.76
CA TYR A 149 -4.68 0.40 8.57
C TYR A 149 -3.78 -0.81 8.88
N ALA A 150 -2.85 -0.66 9.83
CA ALA A 150 -2.00 -1.73 10.32
C ALA A 150 -2.75 -2.91 11.00
N VAL A 151 -3.99 -2.70 11.43
CA VAL A 151 -4.80 -3.70 12.14
C VAL A 151 -6.00 -4.17 11.32
N THR A 152 -6.59 -3.30 10.48
CA THR A 152 -7.83 -3.63 9.75
C THR A 152 -7.60 -4.13 8.32
N CYS A 153 -6.53 -3.72 7.64
CA CYS A 153 -6.24 -4.15 6.27
C CYS A 153 -5.76 -5.62 6.22
N PRO A 154 -6.12 -6.40 5.18
CA PRO A 154 -5.67 -7.78 5.04
C PRO A 154 -4.13 -7.85 4.94
N THR A 155 -3.52 -8.79 5.65
CA THR A 155 -2.05 -8.93 5.73
C THR A 155 -1.62 -10.38 5.57
N THR A 156 -0.59 -10.62 4.76
CA THR A 156 0.22 -11.87 4.78
C THR A 156 1.48 -11.66 5.63
N GLU A 157 2.20 -12.72 5.99
CA GLU A 157 3.40 -12.61 6.86
C GLU A 157 4.45 -11.64 6.31
N GLN A 158 4.70 -11.65 4.99
CA GLN A 158 5.64 -10.72 4.33
C GLN A 158 5.19 -9.25 4.41
N LEU A 159 3.88 -8.98 4.43
CA LEU A 159 3.34 -7.63 4.51
C LEU A 159 3.32 -7.07 5.95
N GLN A 160 3.44 -7.93 6.97
CA GLN A 160 3.64 -7.45 8.35
C GLN A 160 4.96 -6.71 8.51
N THR A 161 6.01 -7.11 7.79
CA THR A 161 7.31 -6.41 7.81
C THR A 161 7.22 -4.99 7.22
N VAL A 162 6.52 -4.82 6.09
CA VAL A 162 6.28 -3.50 5.47
C VAL A 162 5.49 -2.59 6.41
N ARG A 163 4.44 -3.14 7.03
CA ARG A 163 3.62 -2.44 8.02
C ARG A 163 4.43 -1.97 9.24
N ASP A 164 5.27 -2.84 9.79
CA ASP A 164 6.07 -2.52 10.97
C ASP A 164 7.15 -1.48 10.64
N ARG A 165 7.75 -1.52 9.43
CA ARG A 165 8.63 -0.47 8.89
C ARG A 165 7.92 0.88 8.75
N LEU A 166 6.69 0.91 8.22
CA LEU A 166 5.90 2.14 8.12
C LEU A 166 5.67 2.78 9.50
N LEU A 167 5.29 1.99 10.49
CA LEU A 167 5.06 2.48 11.86
C LEU A 167 6.34 2.94 12.56
N LEU A 168 7.43 2.18 12.42
CA LEU A 168 8.71 2.44 13.10
C LEU A 168 9.59 3.50 12.42
N SER A 169 9.29 3.88 11.17
CA SER A 169 9.91 5.04 10.53
C SER A 169 9.63 6.35 11.28
N ASN A 170 8.46 6.48 11.90
CA ASN A 170 8.05 7.71 12.60
C ASN A 170 9.02 8.10 13.74
N PRO A 171 9.36 7.23 14.73
CA PRO A 171 10.39 7.53 15.72
C PRO A 171 11.73 8.04 15.17
N VAL A 172 12.19 7.50 14.04
CA VAL A 172 13.44 7.92 13.39
C VAL A 172 13.28 9.31 12.78
N LEU A 173 12.17 9.57 12.08
CA LEU A 173 11.87 10.88 11.52
C LEU A 173 11.61 11.95 12.59
N GLU A 174 10.97 11.60 13.71
CA GLU A 174 10.78 12.49 14.85
C GLU A 174 12.11 12.83 15.54
N ALA A 175 13.03 11.87 15.67
CA ALA A 175 14.34 12.13 16.26
C ALA A 175 15.16 13.17 15.47
N PHE A 176 15.18 13.05 14.14
CA PHE A 176 15.97 13.94 13.27
C PHE A 176 15.20 15.17 12.77
N GLY A 177 13.87 15.15 12.78
CA GLY A 177 13.02 16.19 12.18
C GLY A 177 12.19 16.99 13.19
N ASN A 178 12.10 16.57 14.46
CA ASN A 178 11.34 17.28 15.48
C ASN A 178 12.25 17.92 16.54
N ALA A 179 11.75 19.01 17.11
CA ALA A 179 12.40 19.75 18.17
C ALA A 179 11.36 20.32 19.16
N LYS A 180 11.84 20.74 20.33
CA LYS A 180 11.01 21.42 21.34
C LYS A 180 10.98 22.92 21.05
N THR A 181 9.80 23.47 20.78
CA THR A 181 9.55 24.91 20.67
C THR A 181 8.95 25.45 21.97
N LEU A 182 8.65 26.75 22.02
CA LEU A 182 7.91 27.34 23.15
C LEU A 182 6.49 26.76 23.31
N ARG A 183 5.83 26.40 22.20
CA ARG A 183 4.42 25.94 22.20
C ARG A 183 4.24 24.43 22.24
N ASN A 184 5.22 23.65 21.78
CA ASN A 184 5.11 22.20 21.64
C ASN A 184 6.46 21.53 21.93
N ASP A 185 6.46 20.50 22.79
CA ASP A 185 7.70 19.82 23.17
C ASP A 185 8.22 18.87 22.08
N ASN A 186 7.32 18.37 21.22
CA ASN A 186 7.64 17.52 20.09
C ASN A 186 7.02 18.12 18.81
N SER A 187 7.62 19.20 18.31
CA SER A 187 7.16 19.89 17.11
C SER A 187 7.92 19.43 15.88
N SER A 188 7.21 18.88 14.89
CA SER A 188 7.75 18.63 13.55
C SER A 188 8.23 19.94 12.93
N ARG A 189 9.50 19.98 12.48
CA ARG A 189 10.13 21.11 11.78
C ARG A 189 10.44 20.79 10.31
N PHE A 190 9.62 19.90 9.75
CA PHE A 190 9.53 19.53 8.34
C PHE A 190 8.08 19.12 8.04
N GLY A 191 7.65 19.24 6.78
CA GLY A 191 6.38 18.68 6.31
C GLY A 191 6.57 17.21 5.89
N LYS A 192 5.65 16.33 6.27
CA LYS A 192 5.69 14.90 5.97
C LYS A 192 4.47 14.48 5.16
N TYR A 193 4.69 14.03 3.93
CA TYR A 193 3.69 13.29 3.17
C TYR A 193 4.08 11.81 3.13
N MET A 194 3.13 10.91 3.38
CA MET A 194 3.37 9.47 3.40
C MET A 194 2.29 8.77 2.56
N ASP A 195 2.68 8.32 1.37
CA ASP A 195 1.87 7.44 0.52
C ASP A 195 1.95 6.00 1.05
N ILE A 196 0.78 5.41 1.30
CA ILE A 196 0.62 3.98 1.60
C ILE A 196 0.11 3.32 0.33
N GLN A 197 0.85 2.36 -0.22
CA GLN A 197 0.51 1.67 -1.47
C GLN A 197 -0.27 0.39 -1.17
N PHE A 198 -1.39 0.19 -1.86
CA PHE A 198 -2.25 -0.98 -1.73
C PHE A 198 -2.30 -1.78 -3.04
N ASP A 199 -2.42 -3.10 -2.92
CA ASP A 199 -2.73 -3.97 -4.06
C ASP A 199 -4.22 -3.95 -4.39
N PHE A 200 -4.60 -4.62 -5.49
CA PHE A 200 -5.99 -4.78 -5.91
C PHE A 200 -6.87 -5.58 -4.92
N LYS A 201 -6.30 -6.14 -3.85
CA LYS A 201 -7.03 -6.83 -2.76
C LYS A 201 -7.18 -5.94 -1.52
N GLY A 202 -6.65 -4.71 -1.54
CA GLY A 202 -6.62 -3.79 -0.40
C GLY A 202 -5.55 -4.11 0.64
N ALA A 203 -4.56 -4.95 0.34
CA ALA A 203 -3.45 -5.23 1.24
C ALA A 203 -2.34 -4.16 1.10
N PRO A 204 -1.76 -3.66 2.21
CA PRO A 204 -0.68 -2.67 2.15
C PRO A 204 0.62 -3.34 1.69
N VAL A 205 1.10 -2.98 0.51
CA VAL A 205 2.26 -3.62 -0.16
C VAL A 205 3.54 -2.79 -0.15
N GLY A 206 3.47 -1.51 0.19
CA GLY A 206 4.62 -0.62 0.24
C GLY A 206 4.25 0.78 0.71
N GLY A 207 5.21 1.68 0.66
CA GLY A 207 4.94 3.10 0.88
C GLY A 207 6.06 4.00 0.40
N HIS A 208 5.80 5.30 0.42
CA HIS A 208 6.75 6.34 0.04
C HIS A 208 6.56 7.58 0.91
N ILE A 209 7.66 8.15 1.41
CA ILE A 209 7.68 9.32 2.28
C ILE A 209 8.35 10.46 1.53
N LEU A 210 7.62 11.56 1.33
CA LEU A 210 8.16 12.82 0.85
C LEU A 210 8.32 13.78 2.03
N SER A 211 9.53 14.31 2.21
CA SER A 211 9.86 15.28 3.24
C SER A 211 10.06 16.67 2.63
N TYR A 212 9.39 17.68 3.18
CA TYR A 212 9.43 19.05 2.70
C TYR A 212 10.03 19.99 3.76
N LEU A 213 10.91 20.89 3.33
CA LEU A 213 11.48 21.99 4.11
C LEU A 213 11.84 21.64 5.57
N ILE A 214 12.93 20.88 5.76
CA ILE A 214 13.56 20.77 7.08
C ILE A 214 14.14 22.13 7.51
N GLU A 215 13.84 22.57 8.72
CA GLU A 215 14.30 23.84 9.30
C GLU A 215 15.81 23.81 9.62
N LYS A 216 16.66 23.88 8.58
CA LYS A 216 18.12 23.74 8.71
C LYS A 216 18.74 24.73 9.70
N SER A 217 18.22 25.95 9.79
CA SER A 217 18.72 26.99 10.71
C SER A 217 18.68 26.55 12.18
N ARG A 218 17.72 25.70 12.57
CA ARG A 218 17.63 25.15 13.93
C ARG A 218 18.87 24.37 14.36
N VAL A 219 19.62 23.81 13.41
CA VAL A 219 20.86 23.07 13.68
C VAL A 219 21.91 23.98 14.35
N VAL A 220 22.00 25.23 13.92
CA VAL A 220 23.05 26.18 14.33
C VAL A 220 22.56 27.23 15.31
N HIS A 221 21.26 27.57 15.29
CA HIS A 221 20.65 28.59 16.14
C HIS A 221 19.30 28.14 16.72
N GLN A 222 19.01 28.50 17.97
CA GLN A 222 17.69 28.28 18.58
C GLN A 222 17.26 29.48 19.43
N ASN A 223 15.97 29.81 19.36
CA ASN A 223 15.36 30.85 20.19
C ASN A 223 15.39 30.45 21.68
N HIS A 224 15.40 31.46 22.56
CA HIS A 224 15.40 31.24 24.01
C HIS A 224 14.20 30.39 24.46
N GLY A 225 14.47 29.32 25.20
CA GLY A 225 13.47 28.34 25.66
C GLY A 225 13.27 27.15 24.72
N GLU A 226 13.84 27.16 23.52
CA GLU A 226 13.73 26.06 22.54
C GLU A 226 14.89 25.06 22.63
N ARG A 227 14.73 23.89 21.97
CA ARG A 227 15.80 22.91 21.73
C ARG A 227 16.19 22.85 20.26
N ASN A 228 17.37 22.28 20.02
CA ASN A 228 17.76 21.72 18.73
C ASN A 228 16.97 20.40 18.48
N PHE A 229 17.25 19.68 17.39
CA PHE A 229 16.61 18.39 17.07
C PHE A 229 16.86 17.34 18.16
N HIS A 230 15.86 16.48 18.41
CA HIS A 230 15.89 15.53 19.54
C HIS A 230 17.05 14.54 19.49
N ILE A 231 17.49 14.12 18.29
CA ILE A 231 18.57 13.14 18.10
C ILE A 231 19.86 13.50 18.82
N PHE A 232 20.21 14.79 18.92
CA PHE A 232 21.42 15.22 19.64
C PHE A 232 21.32 14.92 21.14
N TYR A 233 20.19 15.22 21.77
CA TYR A 233 19.96 14.97 23.20
C TYR A 233 19.82 13.47 23.49
N GLN A 234 19.12 12.74 22.60
CA GLN A 234 18.96 11.28 22.66
C GLN A 234 20.31 10.56 22.56
N LEU A 235 21.21 11.00 21.67
CA LEU A 235 22.57 10.45 21.55
C LEU A 235 23.41 10.68 22.81
N LEU A 236 23.41 11.90 23.38
CA LEU A 236 24.24 12.23 24.55
C LEU A 236 23.75 11.56 25.86
N GLU A 237 22.45 11.51 26.10
CA GLU A 237 21.88 10.89 27.31
C GLU A 237 21.74 9.36 27.15
N GLY A 238 21.35 8.89 25.96
CA GLY A 238 21.05 7.49 25.67
C GLY A 238 22.21 6.64 25.18
N GLY A 239 23.18 7.21 24.46
CA GLY A 239 24.32 6.48 23.88
C GLY A 239 25.22 5.82 24.93
N ASP A 240 25.79 4.67 24.60
CA ASP A 240 26.72 3.96 25.49
C ASP A 240 28.09 4.65 25.58
N LYS A 241 28.85 4.38 26.65
CA LYS A 241 30.14 5.04 26.90
C LYS A 241 31.13 4.83 25.76
N ASP A 242 31.17 3.63 25.20
CA ASP A 242 32.11 3.27 24.13
C ASP A 242 31.75 3.97 22.81
N LEU A 243 30.45 4.08 22.49
CA LEU A 243 29.95 4.85 21.34
C LEU A 243 30.31 6.33 21.48
N LEU A 244 30.04 6.95 22.64
CA LEU A 244 30.38 8.35 22.88
C LEU A 244 31.90 8.59 22.80
N CYS A 245 32.71 7.67 23.33
CA CYS A 245 34.17 7.73 23.23
C CYS A 245 34.67 7.61 21.78
N TRP A 246 34.09 6.72 20.98
CA TRP A 246 34.42 6.56 19.55
C TRP A 246 34.10 7.84 18.75
N LEU A 247 32.95 8.46 19.06
CA LEU A 247 32.48 9.72 18.48
C LEU A 247 33.23 10.97 18.97
N GLY A 248 33.99 10.89 20.07
CA GLY A 248 34.63 12.07 20.70
C GLY A 248 33.68 12.93 21.53
N LEU A 249 32.49 12.41 21.89
CA LEU A 249 31.44 13.15 22.57
C LEU A 249 31.46 12.99 24.09
N GLU A 250 31.07 14.06 24.79
CA GLU A 250 30.84 14.08 26.23
C GLU A 250 29.35 14.21 26.54
N ARG A 251 28.85 13.49 27.56
CA ARG A 251 27.41 13.44 27.89
C ARG A 251 26.77 14.80 28.23
N ASN A 252 27.55 15.80 28.62
CA ASN A 252 27.02 17.09 29.08
C ASN A 252 26.65 17.99 27.89
N PRO A 253 25.35 18.28 27.63
CA PRO A 253 24.96 19.14 26.50
C PRO A 253 25.51 20.57 26.60
N GLN A 254 25.89 21.02 27.80
CA GLN A 254 26.45 22.35 28.02
C GLN A 254 27.82 22.56 27.37
N LYS A 255 28.48 21.49 26.89
CA LYS A 255 29.76 21.56 26.17
C LYS A 255 29.63 21.80 24.66
N TYR A 256 28.42 21.98 24.13
CA TYR A 256 28.17 22.15 22.69
C TYR A 256 27.41 23.44 22.41
N THR A 257 28.04 24.37 21.68
CA THR A 257 27.45 25.68 21.34
C THR A 257 26.05 25.54 20.71
N TYR A 258 25.90 24.60 19.77
CA TYR A 258 24.65 24.34 19.06
C TYR A 258 23.53 23.70 19.92
N LEU A 259 23.79 23.33 21.18
CA LEU A 259 22.77 22.77 22.09
C LEU A 259 22.38 23.74 23.22
N ILE A 260 23.12 24.83 23.41
CA ILE A 260 22.93 25.78 24.52
C ILE A 260 22.32 27.13 24.12
N GLN A 261 22.18 27.44 22.83
CA GLN A 261 21.69 28.78 22.41
C GLN A 261 20.28 29.07 22.95
N GLY A 262 19.37 28.08 22.86
CA GLY A 262 18.05 28.16 23.46
C GLY A 262 18.01 28.02 24.99
N ARG A 263 19.16 27.83 25.67
CA ARG A 263 19.30 27.62 27.12
C ARG A 263 18.44 26.49 27.73
N CYS A 264 17.91 25.58 26.91
CA CYS A 264 17.05 24.48 27.34
C CYS A 264 17.67 23.13 26.98
N ALA A 265 18.32 22.47 27.94
CA ALA A 265 18.91 21.13 27.72
C ALA A 265 17.93 19.98 28.06
N LYS A 266 17.10 20.16 29.10
CA LYS A 266 16.18 19.12 29.61
C LYS A 266 14.73 19.60 29.56
N VAL A 267 13.83 18.67 29.27
CA VAL A 267 12.38 18.89 29.18
C VAL A 267 11.70 17.82 30.03
N PHE A 268 10.78 18.21 30.91
CA PHE A 268 10.16 17.27 31.88
C PHE A 268 9.27 16.21 31.20
N SER A 269 8.63 16.56 30.09
CA SER A 269 7.73 15.69 29.32
C SER A 269 8.44 14.69 28.40
N ILE A 270 9.76 14.77 28.22
CA ILE A 270 10.53 13.94 27.27
C ILE A 270 11.58 13.12 28.00
N ASN A 271 11.75 11.86 27.61
CA ASN A 271 12.76 10.97 28.16
C ASN A 271 13.73 10.53 27.05
N ASP A 272 14.65 11.44 26.71
CA ASP A 272 15.60 11.27 25.59
C ASP A 272 16.37 9.93 25.65
N LYS A 273 16.58 9.35 26.86
CA LYS A 273 17.22 8.04 27.06
C LYS A 273 16.32 6.84 26.71
N ASN A 274 15.01 6.94 26.92
CA ASN A 274 14.08 5.91 26.47
C ASN A 274 13.80 6.05 24.97
N ASP A 275 13.67 7.28 24.47
CA ASP A 275 13.44 7.56 23.05
C ASP A 275 14.63 7.06 22.21
N TRP A 276 15.87 7.25 22.68
CA TRP A 276 17.06 6.64 22.09
C TRP A 276 16.96 5.12 21.90
N LYS A 277 16.39 4.38 22.86
CA LYS A 277 16.20 2.92 22.73
C LYS A 277 15.17 2.59 21.65
N ILE A 278 14.11 3.40 21.53
CA ILE A 278 13.08 3.24 20.49
C ILE A 278 13.72 3.49 19.12
N VAL A 279 14.52 4.54 18.98
CA VAL A 279 15.26 4.88 17.74
C VAL A 279 16.28 3.80 17.37
N ARG A 280 17.11 3.32 18.31
CA ARG A 280 18.04 2.19 18.09
C ARG A 280 17.29 0.93 17.66
N LYS A 281 16.13 0.63 18.25
CA LYS A 281 15.29 -0.52 17.85
C LYS A 281 14.70 -0.32 16.45
N ALA A 282 14.23 0.88 16.12
CA ALA A 282 13.66 1.19 14.80
C ALA A 282 14.68 0.97 13.67
N PHE A 283 15.95 1.41 13.83
CA PHE A 283 17.00 1.17 12.84
C PHE A 283 17.18 -0.32 12.49
N SER A 284 17.06 -1.22 13.46
CA SER A 284 17.19 -2.67 13.23
C SER A 284 16.06 -3.29 12.39
N ILE A 285 14.96 -2.57 12.15
CA ILE A 285 13.78 -3.05 11.41
C ILE A 285 13.66 -2.36 10.03
N ILE A 286 14.25 -1.17 9.85
CA ILE A 286 14.20 -0.39 8.60
C ILE A 286 15.45 -0.63 7.73
N ASP A 287 16.00 -1.85 7.79
CA ASP A 287 17.16 -2.32 6.99
C ASP A 287 18.43 -1.43 7.04
N PHE A 288 18.68 -0.74 8.16
CA PHE A 288 19.95 -0.04 8.37
C PHE A 288 21.05 -1.03 8.78
N THR A 289 22.20 -0.97 8.11
CA THR A 289 23.37 -1.75 8.53
C THR A 289 24.08 -1.04 9.70
N GLU A 290 24.79 -1.77 10.57
CA GLU A 290 25.57 -1.13 11.64
C GLU A 290 26.58 -0.10 11.09
N LYS A 291 27.12 -0.32 9.88
CA LYS A 291 27.98 0.66 9.21
C LYS A 291 27.24 1.94 8.80
N ASP A 292 25.99 1.83 8.32
CA ASP A 292 25.15 3.02 8.09
C ASP A 292 24.92 3.78 9.40
N ILE A 293 24.67 3.06 10.51
CA ILE A 293 24.42 3.64 11.84
C ILE A 293 25.69 4.33 12.41
N GLU A 294 26.85 3.69 12.30
CA GLU A 294 28.16 4.28 12.66
C GLU A 294 28.44 5.56 11.88
N HIS A 295 28.28 5.52 10.55
CA HIS A 295 28.48 6.69 9.69
C HIS A 295 27.47 7.81 10.00
N LEU A 296 26.20 7.47 10.28
CA LEU A 296 25.14 8.43 10.59
C LEU A 296 25.40 9.13 11.93
N PHE A 297 25.77 8.40 12.99
CA PHE A 297 26.12 9.02 14.26
C PHE A 297 27.46 9.76 14.21
N GLY A 298 28.40 9.32 13.37
CA GLY A 298 29.60 10.10 13.05
C GLY A 298 29.26 11.47 12.44
N ILE A 299 28.20 11.57 11.64
CA ILE A 299 27.71 12.85 11.11
C ILE A 299 27.05 13.70 12.20
N VAL A 300 26.20 13.10 13.04
CA VAL A 300 25.55 13.82 14.17
C VAL A 300 26.62 14.40 15.12
N ALA A 301 27.65 13.62 15.45
CA ALA A 301 28.80 14.08 16.23
C ALA A 301 29.62 15.15 15.49
N THR A 302 29.84 15.01 14.18
CA THR A 302 30.51 16.02 13.34
C THR A 302 29.83 17.39 13.44
N VAL A 303 28.49 17.42 13.38
CA VAL A 303 27.72 18.67 13.51
C VAL A 303 27.91 19.33 14.89
N LEU A 304 27.95 18.53 15.97
CA LEU A 304 28.22 19.04 17.32
C LEU A 304 29.64 19.59 17.47
N HIS A 305 30.65 18.92 16.90
CA HIS A 305 32.03 19.39 16.91
C HIS A 305 32.23 20.65 16.06
N LEU A 306 31.53 20.78 14.92
CA LEU A 306 31.57 21.98 14.07
C LEU A 306 31.20 23.22 14.87
N GLY A 307 30.09 23.19 15.63
CA GLY A 307 29.65 24.34 16.44
C GLY A 307 30.59 24.75 17.57
N ASN A 308 31.57 23.92 17.90
CA ASN A 308 32.61 24.22 18.89
C ASN A 308 33.89 24.82 18.27
N ILE A 309 34.00 24.89 16.94
CA ILE A 309 35.09 25.63 16.28
C ILE A 309 34.93 27.11 16.56
N GLN A 310 36.01 27.72 17.04
CA GLN A 310 36.18 29.15 17.27
C GLN A 310 37.29 29.69 16.36
N PHE A 311 37.06 30.88 15.81
CA PHE A 311 38.02 31.58 14.98
C PHE A 311 38.58 32.80 15.72
N GLU A 312 39.84 33.12 15.45
CA GLU A 312 40.54 34.34 15.89
C GLU A 312 41.09 35.07 14.65
N GLU A 313 41.43 36.36 14.78
CA GLU A 313 42.05 37.13 13.71
C GLU A 313 43.58 36.99 13.75
N ASP A 314 44.18 36.68 12.60
CA ASP A 314 45.60 36.89 12.35
C ASP A 314 45.93 38.39 12.25
N SER A 315 47.22 38.71 12.39
CA SER A 315 47.85 40.01 12.12
C SER A 315 47.40 40.71 10.81
N ASN A 316 46.90 39.97 9.82
CA ASN A 316 46.39 40.49 8.55
C ASN A 316 44.85 40.60 8.48
N GLY A 317 44.11 40.35 9.58
CA GLY A 317 42.65 40.33 9.62
C GLY A 317 42.00 39.06 9.05
N HIS A 318 42.78 38.00 8.82
CA HIS A 318 42.30 36.72 8.31
C HIS A 318 41.88 35.77 9.44
N ALA A 319 40.87 34.94 9.20
CA ALA A 319 40.40 33.95 10.17
C ALA A 319 41.39 32.78 10.32
N ILE A 320 41.79 32.51 11.57
CA ILE A 320 42.55 31.32 11.98
C ILE A 320 41.77 30.52 13.02
N ILE A 321 41.93 29.19 13.05
CA ILE A 321 41.25 28.32 14.03
C ILE A 321 42.02 28.34 15.35
N ARG A 322 41.33 28.73 16.43
CA ARG A 322 41.90 28.85 17.78
C ARG A 322 42.39 27.53 18.38
N ASP A 323 41.57 26.48 18.27
CA ASP A 323 41.86 25.15 18.82
C ASP A 323 41.66 24.07 17.76
N GLY A 324 42.76 23.37 17.44
CA GLY A 324 42.78 22.24 16.52
C GLY A 324 42.13 20.96 17.06
N SER A 325 41.66 20.90 18.31
CA SER A 325 41.08 19.68 18.90
C SER A 325 39.80 19.23 18.19
N GLN A 326 38.86 20.14 17.92
CA GLN A 326 37.55 19.82 17.34
C GLN A 326 37.67 19.39 15.87
N ILE A 327 38.51 20.08 15.10
CA ILE A 327 38.71 19.78 13.68
C ILE A 327 39.43 18.43 13.44
N LYS A 328 40.25 17.95 14.40
CA LYS A 328 40.78 16.58 14.37
C LYS A 328 39.68 15.52 14.49
N TRP A 329 38.67 15.74 15.34
CA TRP A 329 37.52 14.84 15.44
C TRP A 329 36.68 14.85 14.16
N ILE A 330 36.40 16.03 13.60
CA ILE A 330 35.65 16.15 12.32
C ILE A 330 36.42 15.45 11.17
N SER A 331 37.72 15.67 11.07
CA SER A 331 38.60 14.98 10.10
C SER A 331 38.55 13.46 10.27
N LYS A 332 38.55 12.93 11.50
CA LYS A 332 38.39 11.49 11.79
C LYS A 332 37.01 10.95 11.38
N LEU A 333 35.92 11.65 11.71
CA LEU A 333 34.53 11.18 11.54
C LEU A 333 34.02 11.27 10.10
N LEU A 334 34.45 12.30 9.35
CA LEU A 334 34.23 12.39 7.90
C LEU A 334 35.28 11.56 7.12
N GLY A 335 36.46 11.34 7.70
CA GLY A 335 37.62 10.78 7.00
C GLY A 335 38.23 11.73 5.97
N ALA A 336 37.99 13.04 6.11
CA ALA A 336 38.54 14.11 5.29
C ALA A 336 39.95 14.51 5.76
N HIS A 337 40.79 15.01 4.85
CA HIS A 337 42.16 15.41 5.18
C HIS A 337 42.18 16.69 6.03
N LEU A 338 42.91 16.67 7.16
CA LEU A 338 42.87 17.72 8.17
C LEU A 338 43.23 19.11 7.64
N SER A 339 44.31 19.23 6.85
CA SER A 339 44.75 20.52 6.29
C SER A 339 43.74 21.11 5.31
N ILE A 340 43.16 20.28 4.44
CA ILE A 340 42.22 20.73 3.40
C ILE A 340 40.91 21.17 4.05
N LEU A 341 40.44 20.47 5.09
CA LEU A 341 39.28 20.88 5.88
C LEU A 341 39.52 22.21 6.62
N GLN A 342 40.72 22.41 7.17
CA GLN A 342 41.09 23.66 7.85
C GLN A 342 41.12 24.83 6.87
N GLU A 343 41.80 24.66 5.73
CA GLU A 343 41.87 25.64 4.65
C GLU A 343 40.48 25.98 4.10
N ALA A 344 39.62 24.97 3.90
CA ALA A 344 38.27 25.18 3.37
C ALA A 344 37.34 25.96 4.32
N LEU A 345 37.61 25.96 5.63
CA LEU A 345 36.87 26.76 6.62
C LEU A 345 37.40 28.19 6.78
N THR A 346 38.65 28.46 6.40
CA THR A 346 39.30 29.78 6.56
C THR A 346 39.50 30.53 5.24
N HIS A 347 39.31 29.87 4.11
CA HIS A 347 39.44 30.44 2.76
C HIS A 347 38.17 30.18 1.94
N ARG A 348 38.00 30.91 0.85
CA ARG A 348 37.04 30.64 -0.24
C ARG A 348 37.79 30.54 -1.57
N LYS A 349 37.37 29.59 -2.40
CA LYS A 349 37.87 29.41 -3.76
C LYS A 349 37.03 30.24 -4.73
N ILE A 350 37.67 31.13 -5.48
CA ILE A 350 37.06 32.04 -6.46
C ILE A 350 37.61 31.67 -7.85
N GLU A 351 36.72 31.33 -8.79
CA GLU A 351 37.10 31.08 -10.18
C GLU A 351 36.91 32.35 -11.02
N ALA A 352 38.02 32.87 -11.56
CA ALA A 352 38.04 34.08 -12.37
C ALA A 352 38.48 33.75 -13.81
N ARG A 353 37.49 33.51 -14.69
CA ARG A 353 37.59 33.28 -16.15
C ARG A 353 38.42 32.08 -16.65
N SER A 354 39.51 31.72 -15.98
CA SER A 354 40.32 30.50 -16.17
C SER A 354 41.15 30.13 -14.93
N GLU A 355 41.36 31.06 -13.98
CA GLU A 355 42.22 30.85 -12.81
C GLU A 355 41.41 30.58 -11.54
N GLU A 356 41.89 29.63 -10.72
CA GLU A 356 41.35 29.35 -9.39
C GLU A 356 42.17 30.10 -8.34
N VAL A 357 41.57 31.09 -7.66
CA VAL A 357 42.24 31.90 -6.64
C VAL A 357 41.63 31.61 -5.27
N LEU A 358 42.48 31.30 -4.29
CA LEU A 358 42.07 31.15 -2.90
C LEU A 358 42.16 32.50 -2.19
N SER A 359 41.02 33.00 -1.71
CA SER A 359 40.88 34.23 -0.92
C SER A 359 40.68 33.83 0.54
N PRO A 360 41.46 34.36 1.50
CA PRO A 360 41.16 34.17 2.92
C PRO A 360 39.81 34.80 3.28
N LEU A 361 39.20 34.30 4.35
CA LEU A 361 37.98 34.82 4.98
C LEU A 361 38.35 35.65 6.21
N ASN A 362 37.48 36.60 6.59
CA ASN A 362 37.50 37.20 7.92
C ASN A 362 36.74 36.30 8.92
N VAL A 363 36.78 36.64 10.21
CA VAL A 363 36.19 35.82 11.27
C VAL A 363 34.68 35.62 11.11
N ASP A 364 33.93 36.66 10.74
CA ASP A 364 32.47 36.56 10.52
C ASP A 364 32.11 35.61 9.36
N LEU A 365 32.81 35.72 8.23
CA LEU A 365 32.62 34.82 7.09
C LEU A 365 33.07 33.38 7.39
N ALA A 366 34.06 33.18 8.27
CA ALA A 366 34.47 31.85 8.71
C ALA A 366 33.42 31.21 9.65
N PHE A 367 32.82 31.98 10.55
CA PHE A 367 31.65 31.54 11.32
C PHE A 367 30.46 31.20 10.41
N TYR A 368 30.16 32.04 9.42
CA TYR A 368 29.14 31.75 8.41
C TYR A 368 29.44 30.46 7.64
N ALA A 369 30.68 30.26 7.18
CA ALA A 369 31.09 29.06 6.46
C ALA A 369 30.94 27.78 7.29
N ARG A 370 31.34 27.81 8.57
CA ARG A 370 31.14 26.73 9.55
C ARG A 370 29.66 26.38 9.71
N ASP A 371 28.80 27.39 9.84
CA ASP A 371 27.37 27.20 10.06
C ASP A 371 26.65 26.73 8.79
N ALA A 372 27.05 27.23 7.62
CA ALA A 372 26.59 26.75 6.31
C ALA A 372 26.92 25.25 6.11
N VAL A 373 28.12 24.82 6.49
CA VAL A 373 28.51 23.39 6.44
C VAL A 373 27.66 22.56 7.39
N ALA A 374 27.45 23.01 8.63
CA ALA A 374 26.61 22.30 9.59
C ALA A 374 25.15 22.15 9.11
N LYS A 375 24.56 23.26 8.61
CA LYS A 375 23.22 23.29 7.98
C LYS A 375 23.13 22.34 6.78
N ALA A 376 24.11 22.38 5.88
CA ALA A 376 24.12 21.57 4.67
C ALA A 376 24.31 20.08 4.93
N ILE A 377 25.27 19.70 5.79
CA ILE A 377 25.51 18.31 6.19
C ILE A 377 24.25 17.73 6.82
N TYR A 378 23.66 18.40 7.82
CA TYR A 378 22.48 17.89 8.51
C TYR A 378 21.27 17.78 7.56
N GLY A 379 20.99 18.85 6.79
CA GLY A 379 19.87 18.88 5.85
C GLY A 379 19.95 17.78 4.78
N ARG A 380 21.12 17.56 4.17
CA ARG A 380 21.30 16.48 3.18
C ARG A 380 21.27 15.09 3.81
N THR A 381 21.78 14.94 5.04
CA THR A 381 21.71 13.68 5.79
C THR A 381 20.27 13.32 6.12
N PHE A 382 19.42 14.30 6.44
CA PHE A 382 17.98 14.07 6.63
C PHE A 382 17.30 13.62 5.32
N THR A 383 17.59 14.24 4.18
CA THR A 383 17.10 13.77 2.87
C THR A 383 17.58 12.34 2.55
N TRP A 384 18.84 12.03 2.81
CA TRP A 384 19.37 10.66 2.65
C TRP A 384 18.68 9.66 3.58
N LEU A 385 18.40 10.04 4.83
CA LEU A 385 17.68 9.22 5.80
C LEU A 385 16.27 8.86 5.30
N VAL A 386 15.54 9.84 4.78
CA VAL A 386 14.21 9.64 4.16
C VAL A 386 14.32 8.73 2.93
N ASN A 387 15.32 8.93 2.07
CA ASN A 387 15.54 8.09 0.89
C ASN A 387 15.93 6.64 1.25
N LYS A 388 16.72 6.43 2.31
CA LYS A 388 17.08 5.10 2.84
C LYS A 388 15.83 4.38 3.39
N ILE A 389 14.99 5.08 4.14
CA ILE A 389 13.69 4.58 4.61
C ILE A 389 12.80 4.21 3.41
N ASN A 390 12.71 5.08 2.39
CA ASN A 390 11.97 4.81 1.16
C ASN A 390 12.47 3.55 0.43
N GLY A 391 13.78 3.30 0.41
CA GLY A 391 14.34 2.06 -0.14
C GLY A 391 13.88 0.79 0.60
N SER A 392 13.64 0.86 1.90
CA SER A 392 13.12 -0.25 2.73
C SER A 392 11.59 -0.42 2.64
N LEU A 393 10.87 0.66 2.27
CA LEU A 393 9.42 0.70 2.05
C LEU A 393 8.99 0.43 0.59
N ALA A 394 9.94 0.48 -0.36
CA ALA A 394 9.68 0.31 -1.78
C ALA A 394 9.17 -1.10 -2.09
N ASN A 395 7.97 -1.17 -2.68
CA ASN A 395 7.42 -2.42 -3.20
C ASN A 395 8.12 -2.81 -4.51
N GLN A 396 8.56 -4.07 -4.60
CA GLN A 396 9.28 -4.64 -5.75
C GLN A 396 8.36 -5.00 -6.93
N ASP A 397 7.05 -5.14 -6.72
CA ASP A 397 6.08 -5.49 -7.77
C ASP A 397 5.68 -4.28 -8.63
N SER A 398 5.55 -4.50 -9.94
CA SER A 398 5.24 -3.46 -10.95
C SER A 398 3.75 -3.36 -11.35
N THR A 399 2.85 -4.02 -10.61
CA THR A 399 1.40 -3.97 -10.88
C THR A 399 0.81 -2.59 -10.63
N GLN A 400 -0.36 -2.30 -11.21
CA GLN A 400 -1.18 -1.15 -10.81
C GLN A 400 -1.44 -1.18 -9.29
N LYS A 401 -1.42 0.01 -8.67
CA LYS A 401 -1.57 0.20 -7.21
C LYS A 401 -2.48 1.38 -6.98
N THR A 402 -3.30 1.29 -5.94
CA THR A 402 -3.99 2.44 -5.36
C THR A 402 -3.19 2.97 -4.17
N VAL A 403 -3.38 4.24 -3.84
CA VAL A 403 -2.59 4.93 -2.82
C VAL A 403 -3.49 5.72 -1.88
N ILE A 404 -3.21 5.63 -0.56
CA ILE A 404 -3.72 6.57 0.44
C ILE A 404 -2.54 7.39 0.96
N GLY A 405 -2.50 8.67 0.59
CA GLY A 405 -1.51 9.63 1.09
C GLY A 405 -1.93 10.21 2.44
N LEU A 406 -1.02 10.29 3.41
CA LEU A 406 -1.23 11.01 4.67
C LEU A 406 -0.35 12.26 4.69
N LEU A 407 -0.96 13.44 4.79
CA LEU A 407 -0.24 14.71 4.87
C LEU A 407 -0.27 15.27 6.29
N ASP A 408 0.88 15.17 6.98
CA ASP A 408 1.16 15.74 8.30
C ASP A 408 2.17 16.90 8.12
N ILE A 409 1.65 18.10 7.91
CA ILE A 409 2.42 19.33 7.77
C ILE A 409 2.54 20.08 9.09
N TYR A 410 3.55 20.95 9.23
CA TYR A 410 3.59 21.95 10.30
C TYR A 410 2.35 22.87 10.24
N GLY A 411 1.91 23.34 11.42
CA GLY A 411 0.78 24.27 11.49
C GLY A 411 1.15 25.67 11.06
N PHE A 412 0.16 26.55 10.91
CA PHE A 412 0.38 27.99 10.85
C PHE A 412 1.09 28.47 12.14
N GLU A 413 2.06 29.36 12.03
CA GLU A 413 2.87 29.86 13.15
C GLU A 413 2.84 31.39 13.24
N VAL A 414 2.51 31.90 14.43
CA VAL A 414 2.60 33.32 14.78
C VAL A 414 3.31 33.43 16.11
N LEU A 415 4.61 33.74 16.08
CA LEU A 415 5.49 33.91 17.24
C LEU A 415 5.72 35.41 17.52
N ASP A 416 6.32 35.72 18.67
CA ASP A 416 6.70 37.10 19.05
C ASP A 416 7.75 37.69 18.09
N THR A 417 8.54 36.82 17.44
CA THR A 417 9.47 37.19 16.36
C THR A 417 9.39 36.12 15.29
N ASN A 418 8.86 36.48 14.11
CA ASN A 418 8.76 35.58 12.95
C ASN A 418 9.87 35.92 11.97
N SER A 419 10.53 34.90 11.42
CA SER A 419 11.58 35.08 10.41
C SER A 419 11.25 34.30 9.14
N PHE A 420 12.22 34.13 8.25
CA PHE A 420 12.10 33.45 6.96
C PHE A 420 11.46 32.05 7.07
N GLU A 421 11.77 31.32 8.13
CA GLU A 421 11.22 29.99 8.41
C GLU A 421 9.70 30.03 8.61
N GLN A 422 9.19 30.95 9.44
CA GLN A 422 7.74 31.16 9.63
C GLN A 422 7.08 31.65 8.33
N PHE A 423 7.76 32.49 7.55
CA PHE A 423 7.25 32.95 6.26
C PHE A 423 7.02 31.79 5.30
N CYS A 424 7.98 30.86 5.17
CA CYS A 424 7.80 29.64 4.38
C CYS A 424 6.70 28.71 4.96
N ILE A 425 6.64 28.54 6.28
CA ILE A 425 5.61 27.74 6.97
C ILE A 425 4.20 28.28 6.67
N ASN A 426 4.00 29.59 6.78
CA ASN A 426 2.71 30.23 6.59
C ASN A 426 2.30 30.30 5.12
N TYR A 427 3.25 30.53 4.19
CA TYR A 427 3.01 30.42 2.75
C TYR A 427 2.56 29.01 2.32
N CYS A 428 3.14 27.94 2.88
CA CYS A 428 2.65 26.57 2.65
C CYS A 428 1.22 26.36 3.14
N ASN A 429 0.88 26.89 4.32
CA ASN A 429 -0.47 26.82 4.86
C ASN A 429 -1.48 27.64 4.01
N GLU A 430 -1.12 28.82 3.49
CA GLU A 430 -1.92 29.58 2.52
C GLU A 430 -2.24 28.75 1.27
N LYS A 431 -1.21 28.15 0.66
CA LYS A 431 -1.34 27.34 -0.56
C LYS A 431 -2.23 26.11 -0.36
N LEU A 432 -2.11 25.44 0.79
CA LEU A 432 -2.95 24.28 1.13
C LEU A 432 -4.39 24.68 1.50
N GLN A 433 -4.59 25.86 2.09
CA GLN A 433 -5.91 26.42 2.35
C GLN A 433 -6.62 26.81 1.05
N GLN A 434 -5.92 27.42 0.09
CA GLN A 434 -6.43 27.70 -1.25
C GLN A 434 -6.86 26.42 -1.97
N LEU A 435 -5.99 25.40 -2.01
CA LEU A 435 -6.28 24.09 -2.60
C LEU A 435 -7.55 23.47 -2.00
N LEU A 436 -7.67 23.50 -0.67
CA LEU A 436 -8.81 22.97 0.06
C LEU A 436 -10.13 23.68 -0.28
N ILE A 437 -10.11 25.01 -0.35
CA ILE A 437 -11.27 25.83 -0.73
C ILE A 437 -11.70 25.48 -2.16
N GLU A 438 -10.74 25.44 -3.09
CA GLU A 438 -10.97 25.12 -4.50
C GLU A 438 -11.57 23.72 -4.69
N MET A 439 -10.96 22.68 -4.11
CA MET A 439 -11.47 21.31 -4.19
C MET A 439 -12.84 21.14 -3.54
N THR A 440 -13.08 21.78 -2.38
CA THR A 440 -14.36 21.64 -1.66
C THR A 440 -15.50 22.35 -2.38
N LEU A 441 -15.27 23.56 -2.89
CA LEU A 441 -16.29 24.31 -3.64
C LEU A 441 -16.61 23.66 -4.98
N LYS A 442 -15.58 23.24 -5.72
CA LYS A 442 -15.75 22.64 -7.04
C LYS A 442 -16.53 21.32 -6.96
N ALA A 443 -16.19 20.44 -6.02
CA ALA A 443 -16.89 19.17 -5.85
C ALA A 443 -18.37 19.36 -5.48
N GLU A 444 -18.70 20.35 -4.64
CA GLU A 444 -20.08 20.69 -4.29
C GLU A 444 -20.85 21.28 -5.49
N GLN A 445 -20.22 22.13 -6.31
CA GLN A 445 -20.81 22.68 -7.53
C GLN A 445 -21.11 21.60 -8.57
N GLU A 446 -20.17 20.68 -8.80
CA GLU A 446 -20.35 19.56 -9.73
C GLU A 446 -21.46 18.60 -9.26
N GLU A 447 -21.54 18.28 -7.95
CA GLU A 447 -22.63 17.46 -7.40
C GLU A 447 -24.00 18.13 -7.54
N TYR A 448 -24.05 19.46 -7.38
CA TYR A 448 -25.27 20.25 -7.57
C TYR A 448 -25.76 20.26 -9.03
N GLU A 449 -24.86 20.46 -9.97
CA GLU A 449 -25.16 20.44 -11.40
C GLU A 449 -25.67 19.05 -11.82
N LEU A 450 -25.04 17.97 -11.32
CA LEU A 450 -25.44 16.58 -11.56
C LEU A 450 -26.83 16.25 -11.01
N GLU A 451 -27.14 16.68 -9.78
CA GLU A 451 -28.47 16.53 -9.17
C GLU A 451 -29.50 17.55 -9.73
N GLY A 452 -29.11 18.40 -10.68
CA GLY A 452 -29.99 19.41 -11.29
C GLY A 452 -30.53 20.43 -10.29
N ILE A 453 -29.72 20.77 -9.28
CA ILE A 453 -30.04 21.70 -8.20
C ILE A 453 -29.38 23.05 -8.51
N GLU A 454 -30.13 24.14 -8.33
CA GLU A 454 -29.62 25.50 -8.50
C GLU A 454 -28.57 25.82 -7.42
N TRP A 455 -27.37 26.25 -7.84
CA TRP A 455 -26.28 26.62 -6.94
C TRP A 455 -26.34 28.12 -6.59
N GLU A 456 -26.47 28.43 -5.30
CA GLU A 456 -26.36 29.79 -4.79
C GLU A 456 -24.88 30.17 -4.56
N PRO A 457 -24.36 31.26 -5.18
CA PRO A 457 -22.96 31.67 -5.01
C PRO A 457 -22.63 32.10 -3.57
N ILE A 458 -21.88 31.25 -2.87
CA ILE A 458 -21.47 31.46 -1.48
C ILE A 458 -20.31 32.48 -1.42
N PRO A 459 -20.40 33.57 -0.65
CA PRO A 459 -19.27 34.46 -0.45
C PRO A 459 -18.20 33.78 0.42
N TYR A 460 -17.00 33.60 -0.14
CA TYR A 460 -15.82 33.07 0.55
C TYR A 460 -14.61 33.97 0.34
N PHE A 461 -13.63 33.91 1.25
CA PHE A 461 -12.37 34.63 1.10
C PHE A 461 -11.44 33.87 0.15
N ASN A 462 -10.97 34.52 -0.92
CA ASN A 462 -10.11 33.90 -1.91
C ASN A 462 -8.62 34.07 -1.54
N ASN A 463 -8.04 33.04 -0.91
CA ASN A 463 -6.63 32.97 -0.53
C ASN A 463 -5.64 33.18 -1.69
N LYS A 464 -6.07 33.00 -2.94
CA LYS A 464 -5.20 33.18 -4.12
C LYS A 464 -4.52 34.54 -4.16
N ILE A 465 -5.15 35.63 -3.67
CA ILE A 465 -4.52 36.96 -3.63
C ILE A 465 -3.24 36.99 -2.75
N ILE A 466 -3.23 36.24 -1.65
CA ILE A 466 -2.08 36.14 -0.74
C ILE A 466 -1.03 35.18 -1.32
N CYS A 467 -1.47 34.10 -1.97
CA CYS A 467 -0.58 33.18 -2.68
C CYS A 467 0.17 33.89 -3.80
N ASP A 468 -0.54 34.66 -4.64
CA ASP A 468 0.03 35.41 -5.76
C ASP A 468 0.99 36.51 -5.25
N LEU A 469 0.65 37.24 -4.17
CA LEU A 469 1.56 38.18 -3.51
C LEU A 469 2.92 37.55 -3.12
N VAL A 470 2.94 36.28 -2.72
CA VAL A 470 4.16 35.58 -2.32
C VAL A 470 4.90 34.99 -3.53
N GLU A 471 4.18 34.32 -4.43
CA GLU A 471 4.77 33.40 -5.43
C GLU A 471 4.83 33.94 -6.87
N GLN A 472 4.12 35.03 -7.19
CA GLN A 472 3.99 35.53 -8.56
C GLN A 472 5.37 35.84 -9.18
N LYS A 473 5.61 35.33 -10.39
CA LYS A 473 6.86 35.57 -11.13
C LYS A 473 7.09 37.08 -11.32
N HIS A 474 8.31 37.55 -11.05
CA HIS A 474 8.79 38.94 -11.20
C HIS A 474 8.17 39.99 -10.25
N LYS A 475 7.09 39.67 -9.53
CA LYS A 475 6.36 40.60 -8.65
C LYS A 475 6.18 40.11 -7.21
N GLY A 476 6.11 38.80 -6.99
CA GLY A 476 5.90 38.22 -5.66
C GLY A 476 7.14 38.30 -4.78
N ILE A 477 6.93 38.28 -3.46
CA ILE A 477 7.97 38.45 -2.42
C ILE A 477 9.16 37.50 -2.65
N ILE A 478 8.93 36.23 -3.03
CA ILE A 478 10.01 35.27 -3.33
C ILE A 478 10.85 35.73 -4.52
N SER A 479 10.22 36.25 -5.58
CA SER A 479 10.95 36.74 -6.76
C SER A 479 11.79 37.97 -6.45
N ILE A 480 11.32 38.85 -5.55
CA ILE A 480 12.04 40.05 -5.13
C ILE A 480 13.23 39.68 -4.24
N LEU A 481 13.04 38.73 -3.34
CA LEU A 481 14.11 38.19 -2.48
C LEU A 481 15.21 37.53 -3.31
N ASP A 482 14.84 36.74 -4.31
CA ASP A 482 15.78 36.10 -5.24
C ASP A 482 16.55 37.14 -6.09
N GLU A 483 15.88 38.19 -6.57
CA GLU A 483 16.53 39.30 -7.28
C GLU A 483 17.60 40.00 -6.43
N GLU A 484 17.33 40.30 -5.15
CA GLU A 484 18.34 40.93 -4.28
C GLU A 484 19.46 39.95 -3.88
N CYS A 485 19.16 38.65 -3.69
CA CYS A 485 20.21 37.62 -3.52
C CYS A 485 21.15 37.49 -4.74
N LEU A 486 20.69 37.89 -5.93
CA LEU A 486 21.44 37.84 -7.18
C LEU A 486 22.14 39.16 -7.54
N ARG A 487 21.84 40.26 -6.85
CA ARG A 487 22.34 41.61 -7.16
C ARG A 487 23.86 41.72 -6.93
N PRO A 488 24.63 42.24 -7.90
CA PRO A 488 26.04 42.56 -7.67
C PRO A 488 26.16 43.84 -6.83
N GLY A 489 26.63 43.70 -5.59
CA GLY A 489 26.84 44.81 -4.64
C GLY A 489 26.61 44.36 -3.19
N GLU A 490 26.64 45.31 -2.25
CA GLU A 490 26.25 45.09 -0.85
C GLU A 490 24.72 45.09 -0.72
N ALA A 491 24.08 43.99 -1.12
CA ALA A 491 22.67 43.76 -0.83
C ALA A 491 22.48 43.53 0.67
N THR A 492 21.51 44.22 1.28
CA THR A 492 21.20 44.13 2.72
C THR A 492 19.73 43.85 2.94
N ASP A 493 19.36 43.30 4.10
CA ASP A 493 17.94 43.02 4.39
C ASP A 493 17.08 44.31 4.37
N LEU A 494 17.70 45.48 4.60
CA LEU A 494 17.09 46.80 4.40
C LEU A 494 16.83 47.10 2.92
N SER A 495 17.80 46.87 2.01
CA SER A 495 17.57 47.10 0.57
C SER A 495 16.52 46.15 -0.02
N PHE A 496 16.39 44.94 0.55
CA PHE A 496 15.28 44.04 0.27
C PHE A 496 13.94 44.63 0.74
N LEU A 497 13.85 45.13 1.97
CA LEU A 497 12.63 45.75 2.51
C LEU A 497 12.19 46.97 1.68
N GLU A 498 13.12 47.85 1.30
CA GLU A 498 12.84 49.02 0.46
C GLU A 498 12.29 48.63 -0.92
N LYS A 499 12.80 47.56 -1.52
CA LYS A 499 12.33 47.04 -2.80
C LYS A 499 10.99 46.32 -2.71
N LEU A 500 10.64 45.76 -1.54
CA LEU A 500 9.27 45.31 -1.27
C LEU A 500 8.31 46.51 -1.20
N GLU A 501 8.68 47.58 -0.51
CA GLU A 501 7.88 48.81 -0.43
C GLU A 501 7.64 49.42 -1.82
N GLU A 502 8.64 49.42 -2.70
CA GLU A 502 8.52 49.89 -4.09
C GLU A 502 7.59 49.00 -4.95
N LYS A 503 7.74 47.66 -4.90
CA LYS A 503 7.05 46.74 -5.81
C LYS A 503 5.68 46.25 -5.33
N VAL A 504 5.48 46.12 -4.02
CA VAL A 504 4.25 45.55 -3.42
C VAL A 504 3.61 46.45 -2.36
N GLY A 505 4.08 47.69 -2.18
CA GLY A 505 3.58 48.63 -1.18
C GLY A 505 2.08 48.98 -1.28
N ASP A 506 1.53 49.00 -2.50
CA ASP A 506 0.11 49.28 -2.74
C ASP A 506 -0.84 48.08 -2.48
N HIS A 507 -0.28 46.90 -2.12
CA HIS A 507 -1.08 45.68 -1.99
C HIS A 507 -1.79 45.59 -0.64
N ALA A 508 -3.12 45.45 -0.63
CA ALA A 508 -3.97 45.48 0.56
C ALA A 508 -3.61 44.47 1.68
N HIS A 509 -2.86 43.41 1.36
CA HIS A 509 -2.39 42.41 2.33
C HIS A 509 -0.92 42.59 2.77
N PHE A 510 -0.24 43.66 2.36
CA PHE A 510 1.16 43.97 2.69
C PHE A 510 1.24 45.34 3.38
N VAL A 511 1.93 45.42 4.52
CA VAL A 511 2.10 46.68 5.28
C VAL A 511 3.51 46.76 5.86
N THR A 512 4.18 47.90 5.68
CA THR A 512 5.42 48.25 6.40
C THR A 512 5.22 49.48 7.28
N ARG A 513 6.22 49.81 8.09
CA ARG A 513 6.22 51.03 8.91
C ARG A 513 6.21 52.34 8.11
N LYS A 514 6.60 52.35 6.82
CA LYS A 514 6.44 53.53 5.95
C LYS A 514 5.01 53.70 5.45
N LEU A 515 4.31 52.59 5.22
CA LEU A 515 2.97 52.52 4.63
C LEU A 515 1.83 52.53 5.68
N ALA A 516 2.13 52.17 6.94
CA ALA A 516 1.14 52.03 8.00
C ALA A 516 0.59 53.36 8.57
N ASP A 517 -0.72 53.35 8.89
CA ASP A 517 -1.42 54.41 9.62
C ASP A 517 -0.78 54.75 10.97
N GLN A 518 -1.05 55.95 11.51
CA GLN A 518 -0.50 56.40 12.80
C GLN A 518 -0.75 55.46 13.99
N LYS A 519 -1.80 54.62 13.95
CA LYS A 519 -2.09 53.59 14.96
C LYS A 519 -1.23 52.33 14.77
N THR A 520 -1.22 51.75 13.58
CA THR A 520 -0.51 50.50 13.25
C THR A 520 1.01 50.70 13.20
N ARG A 521 1.49 51.89 12.83
CA ARG A 521 2.91 52.28 12.77
C ARG A 521 3.67 52.17 14.10
N LYS A 522 2.97 52.11 15.24
CA LYS A 522 3.57 51.86 16.56
C LYS A 522 3.81 50.36 16.86
N SER A 523 3.28 49.47 16.03
CA SER A 523 3.31 48.00 16.22
C SER A 523 4.21 47.25 15.22
N ILE A 524 4.93 47.98 14.35
CA ILE A 524 5.80 47.43 13.30
C ILE A 524 7.14 48.17 13.41
N ASP A 525 8.27 47.46 13.47
CA ASP A 525 9.58 48.10 13.50
C ASP A 525 10.07 48.50 12.10
N TRP A 526 11.17 49.26 12.02
CA TRP A 526 11.76 49.70 10.75
C TRP A 526 12.37 48.58 9.91
N VAL A 527 12.65 47.43 10.52
CA VAL A 527 13.19 46.22 9.88
C VAL A 527 12.11 45.16 9.61
N ASP A 528 10.85 45.48 9.87
CA ASP A 528 9.74 44.53 9.82
C ASP A 528 8.78 44.84 8.66
N PHE A 529 8.21 43.77 8.09
CA PHE A 529 7.02 43.83 7.23
C PHE A 529 5.91 42.96 7.81
N ARG A 530 4.66 43.33 7.53
CA ARG A 530 3.47 42.62 7.97
C ARG A 530 2.69 42.10 6.78
N LEU A 531 2.26 40.85 6.87
CA LEU A 531 1.33 40.23 5.93
C LEU A 531 0.00 39.93 6.61
N LEU A 532 -1.10 40.25 5.93
CA LEU A 532 -2.44 39.84 6.32
C LEU A 532 -2.76 38.49 5.68
N HIS A 533 -2.48 37.42 6.42
CA HIS A 533 -2.80 36.05 6.05
C HIS A 533 -4.30 35.75 6.24
N TYR A 534 -4.79 34.60 5.73
CA TYR A 534 -6.14 34.11 6.09
C TYR A 534 -6.32 33.96 7.60
N ALA A 535 -5.22 33.69 8.31
CA ALA A 535 -5.19 33.50 9.74
C ALA A 535 -5.16 34.80 10.56
N GLY A 536 -4.93 35.95 9.91
CA GLY A 536 -4.72 37.23 10.56
C GLY A 536 -3.36 37.86 10.23
N GLU A 537 -3.02 38.91 10.96
CA GLU A 537 -1.78 39.66 10.78
C GLU A 537 -0.56 38.92 11.34
N VAL A 538 0.49 38.76 10.52
CA VAL A 538 1.79 38.24 10.95
C VAL A 538 2.88 39.24 10.61
N THR A 539 3.69 39.60 11.61
CA THR A 539 4.83 40.53 11.45
C THR A 539 6.12 39.72 11.35
N TYR A 540 6.87 39.90 10.27
CA TYR A 540 8.12 39.22 9.98
C TYR A 540 9.29 40.21 10.05
N CYS A 541 10.34 39.82 10.74
CA CYS A 541 11.59 40.59 10.79
C CYS A 541 12.44 40.24 9.57
N ALA A 542 12.76 41.22 8.73
CA ALA A 542 13.52 41.01 7.50
C ALA A 542 14.98 40.62 7.76
N VAL A 543 15.52 40.85 8.96
CA VAL A 543 16.91 40.55 9.31
C VAL A 543 17.23 39.06 9.09
N GLY A 544 18.27 38.80 8.28
CA GLY A 544 18.71 37.48 7.89
C GLY A 544 17.92 36.83 6.74
N PHE A 545 16.95 37.51 6.11
CA PHE A 545 16.19 36.93 4.98
C PHE A 545 17.11 36.63 3.78
N LEU A 546 18.00 37.57 3.41
CA LEU A 546 18.93 37.36 2.29
C LEU A 546 19.94 36.25 2.59
N GLU A 547 20.40 36.14 3.84
CA GLU A 547 21.34 35.12 4.28
C GLU A 547 20.71 33.71 4.21
N LYS A 548 19.51 33.57 4.80
CA LYS A 548 18.76 32.31 4.88
C LYS A 548 18.28 31.82 3.52
N ASN A 549 17.93 32.74 2.61
CA ASN A 549 17.50 32.37 1.26
C ASN A 549 18.66 31.91 0.35
N ASN A 550 19.87 32.46 0.56
CA ASN A 550 21.05 32.15 -0.24
C ASN A 550 21.62 30.74 0.04
N ASP A 551 21.61 30.28 1.30
CA ASP A 551 22.12 28.96 1.76
C ASP A 551 23.45 28.54 1.10
N LEU A 552 24.39 29.50 1.02
CA LEU A 552 25.61 29.40 0.21
C LEU A 552 26.66 28.50 0.87
N LEU A 553 26.81 27.30 0.33
CA LEU A 553 27.96 26.43 0.60
C LEU A 553 29.07 26.65 -0.43
N TYR A 554 30.22 27.17 0.00
CA TYR A 554 31.37 27.46 -0.87
C TYR A 554 31.93 26.20 -1.57
N ARG A 555 32.53 26.38 -2.74
CA ARG A 555 32.99 25.28 -3.60
C ARG A 555 34.05 24.41 -2.94
N ASN A 556 35.05 24.99 -2.29
CA ASN A 556 36.08 24.27 -1.53
C ASN A 556 35.48 23.38 -0.42
N LEU A 557 34.46 23.86 0.28
CA LEU A 557 33.74 23.05 1.29
C LEU A 557 32.99 21.89 0.64
N LYS A 558 32.38 22.08 -0.53
CA LYS A 558 31.82 20.96 -1.33
C LYS A 558 32.90 19.97 -1.77
N GLU A 559 34.04 20.44 -2.26
CA GLU A 559 35.17 19.60 -2.70
C GLU A 559 35.69 18.71 -1.56
N VAL A 560 35.78 19.22 -0.32
CA VAL A 560 36.13 18.42 0.87
C VAL A 560 35.07 17.37 1.19
N LEU A 561 33.78 17.71 1.11
CA LEU A 561 32.69 16.79 1.41
C LEU A 561 32.51 15.70 0.34
N CYS A 562 32.66 16.01 -0.94
CA CYS A 562 32.61 15.01 -2.02
C CYS A 562 33.73 13.96 -1.90
N ASN A 563 34.89 14.35 -1.35
CA ASN A 563 36.05 13.46 -1.12
C ASN A 563 36.05 12.79 0.27
N SER A 564 34.94 12.88 1.01
CA SER A 564 34.74 12.23 2.30
C SER A 564 34.80 10.70 2.20
N LYS A 565 35.36 10.05 3.24
CA LYS A 565 35.36 8.57 3.33
C LYS A 565 34.08 8.03 3.98
N ASN A 566 33.32 8.88 4.67
CA ASN A 566 32.00 8.55 5.18
C ASN A 566 31.03 8.35 3.98
N SER A 567 30.46 7.15 3.85
CA SER A 567 29.65 6.79 2.68
C SER A 567 28.41 7.67 2.52
N ILE A 568 27.75 8.01 3.62
CA ILE A 568 26.54 8.82 3.62
C ILE A 568 26.85 10.22 3.07
N ILE A 569 27.95 10.84 3.52
CA ILE A 569 28.36 12.16 3.01
C ILE A 569 28.69 12.11 1.52
N ARG A 570 29.35 11.06 1.04
CA ARG A 570 29.65 10.90 -0.39
C ARG A 570 28.39 10.65 -1.24
N ASP A 571 27.39 9.97 -0.69
CA ASP A 571 26.08 9.80 -1.35
C ASP A 571 25.26 11.11 -1.32
N CYS A 572 25.44 11.94 -0.28
CA CYS A 572 24.82 13.25 -0.13
C CYS A 572 25.46 14.36 -0.97
N PHE A 573 26.76 14.26 -1.31
CA PHE A 573 27.53 15.30 -2.01
C PHE A 573 28.25 14.68 -3.22
N LEU A 574 27.64 14.82 -4.40
CA LEU A 574 28.12 14.17 -5.62
C LEU A 574 29.18 15.03 -6.33
N LEU A 575 30.23 14.38 -6.86
CA LEU A 575 31.28 15.06 -7.62
C LEU A 575 30.73 15.84 -8.83
N SER A 576 29.64 15.36 -9.45
CA SER A 576 28.96 16.05 -10.56
C SER A 576 28.35 17.41 -10.20
N GLU A 577 28.19 17.72 -8.91
CA GLU A 577 27.80 19.07 -8.47
C GLU A 577 28.93 20.10 -8.64
N LEU A 578 30.18 19.66 -8.79
CA LEU A 578 31.35 20.53 -9.02
C LEU A 578 31.50 20.95 -10.49
N ASP A 579 30.98 20.15 -11.41
CA ASP A 579 30.96 20.45 -12.85
C ASP A 579 29.85 21.45 -13.22
N ASN A 580 28.77 21.50 -12.42
CA ASN A 580 27.59 22.28 -12.73
C ASN A 580 27.78 23.77 -12.38
N ARG A 581 28.25 24.55 -13.36
CA ARG A 581 28.54 25.99 -13.22
C ARG A 581 27.29 26.89 -13.03
N ARG A 582 26.07 26.33 -13.08
CA ARG A 582 24.85 27.10 -12.77
C ARG A 582 24.77 27.34 -11.26
N ARG A 583 24.54 28.59 -10.84
CA ARG A 583 24.28 28.93 -9.42
C ARG A 583 23.04 28.13 -8.97
N PRO A 584 23.07 27.48 -7.79
CA PRO A 584 21.93 26.72 -7.30
C PRO A 584 20.72 27.64 -7.08
N GLU A 585 19.51 27.08 -7.22
CA GLU A 585 18.27 27.77 -6.83
C GLU A 585 18.32 28.17 -5.36
N THR A 586 17.69 29.30 -5.02
CA THR A 586 17.56 29.77 -3.63
C THR A 586 16.60 28.89 -2.82
N VAL A 587 16.66 28.96 -1.49
CA VAL A 587 15.80 28.14 -0.62
C VAL A 587 14.32 28.42 -0.87
N ALA A 588 13.93 29.69 -1.05
CA ALA A 588 12.55 30.07 -1.30
C ALA A 588 12.03 29.55 -2.65
N THR A 589 12.83 29.57 -3.72
CA THR A 589 12.42 29.01 -5.02
C THR A 589 12.43 27.48 -5.02
N GLN A 590 13.42 26.81 -4.41
CA GLN A 590 13.38 25.35 -4.22
C GLN A 590 12.11 24.93 -3.47
N PHE A 591 11.75 25.68 -2.41
CA PHE A 591 10.57 25.41 -1.61
C PHE A 591 9.27 25.64 -2.38
N LYS A 592 9.14 26.76 -3.10
CA LYS A 592 8.02 27.05 -4.00
C LYS A 592 7.83 25.92 -5.02
N ASN A 593 8.91 25.50 -5.68
CA ASN A 593 8.88 24.40 -6.65
C ASN A 593 8.41 23.09 -5.99
N SER A 594 8.92 22.77 -4.80
CA SER A 594 8.53 21.58 -4.03
C SER A 594 7.06 21.59 -3.60
N LEU A 595 6.52 22.76 -3.23
CA LEU A 595 5.11 22.93 -2.89
C LEU A 595 4.20 22.79 -4.12
N THR A 596 4.59 23.32 -5.27
CA THR A 596 3.84 23.13 -6.52
C THR A 596 3.71 21.66 -6.86
N SER A 597 4.82 20.90 -6.82
CA SER A 597 4.77 19.44 -7.05
C SER A 597 3.93 18.70 -6.00
N LEU A 598 3.94 19.13 -4.73
CA LEU A 598 3.02 18.57 -3.73
C LEU A 598 1.55 18.85 -4.10
N ILE A 599 1.21 20.06 -4.52
CA ILE A 599 -0.17 20.42 -4.91
C ILE A 599 -0.65 19.60 -6.11
N GLU A 600 0.21 19.36 -7.11
CA GLU A 600 -0.09 18.47 -8.25
C GLU A 600 -0.34 17.02 -7.78
N ILE A 601 0.45 16.53 -6.82
CA ILE A 601 0.30 15.20 -6.20
C ILE A 601 -1.01 15.08 -5.38
N LEU A 602 -1.50 16.19 -4.81
CA LEU A 602 -2.76 16.22 -4.05
C LEU A 602 -3.99 16.40 -4.97
N MET A 603 -3.90 17.27 -5.99
CA MET A 603 -4.96 17.46 -6.99
C MET A 603 -5.28 16.20 -7.80
N SER A 604 -4.33 15.26 -7.91
CA SER A 604 -4.52 13.96 -8.56
C SER A 604 -5.16 12.88 -7.66
N LYS A 605 -5.64 13.25 -6.46
CA LYS A 605 -6.20 12.33 -5.46
C LYS A 605 -7.47 12.86 -4.80
N GLU A 606 -8.33 11.95 -4.41
CA GLU A 606 -9.57 12.22 -3.69
C GLU A 606 -9.32 12.64 -2.23
N PRO A 607 -9.81 13.80 -1.78
CA PRO A 607 -9.43 14.36 -0.49
C PRO A 607 -10.25 13.83 0.69
N SER A 608 -9.66 13.92 1.88
CA SER A 608 -10.33 13.76 3.18
C SER A 608 -9.64 14.65 4.21
N TYR A 609 -10.41 15.26 5.12
CA TYR A 609 -9.93 16.41 5.89
C TYR A 609 -10.07 16.23 7.40
N ILE A 610 -8.98 16.50 8.12
CA ILE A 610 -8.94 16.51 9.58
C ILE A 610 -8.38 17.85 10.06
N ARG A 611 -9.15 18.52 10.92
CA ARG A 611 -8.84 19.82 11.51
C ARG A 611 -8.62 19.68 13.01
N CYS A 612 -7.36 19.74 13.41
CA CYS A 612 -6.91 19.62 14.79
C CYS A 612 -6.93 20.98 15.50
N ILE A 613 -7.55 21.01 16.68
CA ILE A 613 -7.68 22.20 17.55
C ILE A 613 -6.96 21.95 18.88
N LYS A 614 -6.21 22.95 19.32
CA LYS A 614 -5.52 23.01 20.62
C LYS A 614 -6.45 23.65 21.67
N PRO A 615 -6.85 22.98 22.76
CA PRO A 615 -7.85 23.58 23.65
C PRO A 615 -7.30 24.61 24.64
N ASN A 616 -5.98 24.61 24.91
CA ASN A 616 -5.32 25.57 25.80
C ASN A 616 -3.79 25.58 25.57
N GLU A 617 -3.10 26.66 25.94
CA GLU A 617 -1.64 26.79 25.82
C GLU A 617 -0.85 25.91 26.81
N ASN A 618 -1.38 25.71 28.02
CA ASN A 618 -0.68 25.05 29.13
C ASN A 618 -0.50 23.53 28.97
N LYS A 619 -1.14 22.91 27.96
CA LYS A 619 -1.22 21.45 27.78
C LYS A 619 -1.94 20.73 28.94
N GLU A 620 -2.91 21.42 29.55
CA GLU A 620 -3.70 20.91 30.69
C GLU A 620 -4.94 20.14 30.19
N PRO A 621 -5.19 18.90 30.66
CA PRO A 621 -6.41 18.17 30.29
C PRO A 621 -7.66 18.82 30.88
N GLY A 622 -8.81 18.67 30.19
CA GLY A 622 -10.11 19.20 30.62
C GLY A 622 -10.28 20.73 30.56
N LYS A 623 -9.20 21.50 30.38
CA LYS A 623 -9.25 22.96 30.21
C LYS A 623 -9.55 23.36 28.77
N PHE A 624 -10.47 24.31 28.60
CA PHE A 624 -10.95 24.83 27.32
C PHE A 624 -10.87 26.36 27.33
N ASP A 625 -10.05 26.94 26.45
CA ASP A 625 -9.83 28.37 26.31
C ASP A 625 -10.65 28.91 25.13
N ASP A 626 -11.72 29.65 25.44
CA ASP A 626 -12.62 30.25 24.47
C ASP A 626 -11.94 31.23 23.51
N PHE A 627 -10.92 31.96 23.96
CA PHE A 627 -10.25 32.96 23.12
C PHE A 627 -9.30 32.29 22.13
N LEU A 628 -8.49 31.35 22.63
CA LEU A 628 -7.58 30.55 21.81
C LEU A 628 -8.35 29.73 20.75
N ILE A 629 -9.42 29.05 21.15
CA ILE A 629 -10.18 28.20 20.23
C ILE A 629 -10.96 29.05 19.22
N ARG A 630 -11.48 30.23 19.60
CA ARG A 630 -12.09 31.19 18.65
C ARG A 630 -11.10 31.58 17.55
N HIS A 631 -9.86 31.93 17.92
CA HIS A 631 -8.82 32.25 16.96
C HIS A 631 -8.57 31.08 15.97
N GLN A 632 -8.53 29.85 16.48
CA GLN A 632 -8.34 28.65 15.65
C GLN A 632 -9.53 28.32 14.75
N VAL A 633 -10.78 28.47 15.24
CA VAL A 633 -11.99 28.29 14.44
C VAL A 633 -12.00 29.24 13.24
N LYS A 634 -11.60 30.51 13.47
CA LYS A 634 -11.48 31.53 12.44
C LYS A 634 -10.41 31.17 11.41
N TYR A 635 -9.16 30.93 11.81
CA TYR A 635 -8.12 30.69 10.81
C TYR A 635 -8.29 29.33 10.11
N LEU A 636 -8.72 28.26 10.79
CA LEU A 636 -8.99 26.98 10.12
C LEU A 636 -10.15 27.05 9.12
N GLY A 637 -10.82 28.20 9.01
CA GLY A 637 -11.93 28.45 8.10
C GLY A 637 -13.12 27.53 8.40
N LEU A 638 -13.32 27.14 9.66
CA LEU A 638 -14.34 26.13 10.00
C LEU A 638 -15.76 26.68 9.81
N MET A 639 -15.94 27.99 10.01
CA MET A 639 -17.20 28.68 9.74
C MET A 639 -17.46 28.77 8.23
N GLU A 640 -16.43 29.00 7.42
CA GLU A 640 -16.49 29.03 5.97
C GLU A 640 -16.79 27.63 5.41
N HIS A 641 -16.10 26.58 5.90
CA HIS A 641 -16.40 25.18 5.57
C HIS A 641 -17.85 24.81 5.93
N LEU A 642 -18.32 25.23 7.12
CA LEU A 642 -19.70 25.01 7.54
C LEU A 642 -20.70 25.73 6.63
N ARG A 643 -20.42 26.98 6.23
CA ARG A 643 -21.25 27.73 5.26
C ARG A 643 -21.25 27.04 3.89
N VAL A 644 -20.10 26.60 3.39
CA VAL A 644 -19.99 25.87 2.12
C VAL A 644 -20.83 24.60 2.11
N ARG A 645 -20.67 23.75 3.13
CA ARG A 645 -21.45 22.50 3.26
C ARG A 645 -22.95 22.73 3.55
N ARG A 646 -23.38 23.95 3.92
CA ARG A 646 -24.76 24.26 4.35
C ARG A 646 -25.56 25.21 3.44
N ALA A 647 -24.93 25.99 2.57
CA ALA A 647 -25.63 26.41 1.34
C ALA A 647 -25.74 25.22 0.37
N GLY A 648 -24.79 24.28 0.47
CA GLY A 648 -25.04 22.86 0.20
C GLY A 648 -26.23 22.31 1.02
N PHE A 649 -27.01 21.33 0.50
CA PHE A 649 -28.11 20.74 1.27
C PHE A 649 -27.54 20.07 2.52
N ALA A 650 -27.90 20.62 3.68
CA ALA A 650 -27.37 20.29 5.01
C ALA A 650 -27.49 18.80 5.37
N TYR A 651 -28.46 18.11 4.76
CA TYR A 651 -28.66 16.69 4.90
C TYR A 651 -29.06 16.10 3.56
N ARG A 652 -28.32 15.09 3.09
CA ARG A 652 -28.57 14.37 1.84
C ARG A 652 -28.71 12.89 2.14
N ARG A 653 -29.67 12.22 1.51
CA ARG A 653 -29.94 10.79 1.72
C ARG A 653 -30.65 10.23 0.49
N LYS A 654 -30.23 9.04 0.03
CA LYS A 654 -30.96 8.31 -1.03
C LYS A 654 -32.41 8.09 -0.62
N TYR A 655 -33.34 8.25 -1.56
CA TYR A 655 -34.78 8.17 -1.30
C TYR A 655 -35.18 6.85 -0.61
N GLU A 656 -34.56 5.73 -0.98
CA GLU A 656 -34.83 4.41 -0.40
C GLU A 656 -34.46 4.37 1.09
N LEU A 657 -33.28 4.89 1.44
CA LEU A 657 -32.78 4.91 2.83
C LEU A 657 -33.53 5.92 3.69
N PHE A 658 -33.89 7.07 3.12
CA PHE A 658 -34.73 8.06 3.79
C PHE A 658 -36.12 7.49 4.09
N LEU A 659 -36.77 6.94 3.05
CA LEU A 659 -38.09 6.35 3.18
C LEU A 659 -38.06 5.14 4.12
N GLN A 660 -37.10 4.23 4.01
CA GLN A 660 -37.02 3.07 4.89
C GLN A 660 -36.90 3.47 6.38
N ARG A 661 -36.16 4.54 6.68
CA ARG A 661 -35.99 5.07 8.04
C ARG A 661 -37.21 5.81 8.57
N TYR A 662 -37.87 6.61 7.74
CA TYR A 662 -38.89 7.57 8.18
C TYR A 662 -40.33 7.22 7.75
N LYS A 663 -40.56 6.17 6.97
CA LYS A 663 -41.90 5.75 6.48
C LYS A 663 -42.94 5.50 7.58
N SER A 664 -42.52 5.20 8.80
CA SER A 664 -43.40 5.04 9.96
C SER A 664 -44.07 6.35 10.40
N LEU A 665 -43.50 7.50 10.05
CA LEU A 665 -44.02 8.82 10.40
C LEU A 665 -45.21 9.27 9.52
N CYS A 666 -45.55 8.52 8.46
CA CYS A 666 -46.74 8.78 7.64
C CYS A 666 -47.56 7.51 7.43
N PRO A 667 -48.87 7.51 7.77
CA PRO A 667 -49.76 6.36 7.56
C PRO A 667 -49.84 5.89 6.10
N ALA A 668 -49.59 6.77 5.12
CA ALA A 668 -49.62 6.42 3.70
C ALA A 668 -48.34 5.71 3.20
N THR A 669 -47.25 5.71 3.98
CA THR A 669 -45.99 5.03 3.65
C THR A 669 -45.70 3.82 4.55
N TRP A 670 -46.50 3.62 5.60
CA TRP A 670 -46.40 2.53 6.56
C TRP A 670 -47.46 1.44 6.30
N PRO A 671 -47.18 0.14 6.52
CA PRO A 671 -45.87 -0.47 6.81
C PRO A 671 -45.00 -0.67 5.57
N HIS A 672 -45.59 -0.64 4.38
CA HIS A 672 -44.91 -0.84 3.10
C HIS A 672 -45.32 0.24 2.11
N TRP A 673 -44.33 0.82 1.43
CA TRP A 673 -44.55 1.67 0.26
C TRP A 673 -44.27 0.85 -1.00
N HIS A 674 -45.19 0.90 -1.96
CA HIS A 674 -45.13 0.10 -3.19
C HIS A 674 -44.82 0.92 -4.46
N GLY A 675 -44.76 2.26 -4.35
CA GLY A 675 -44.36 3.15 -5.44
C GLY A 675 -42.83 3.38 -5.50
N PRO A 676 -42.36 4.21 -6.44
CA PRO A 676 -40.99 4.72 -6.45
C PRO A 676 -40.64 5.41 -5.13
N ALA A 677 -39.39 5.29 -4.69
CA ALA A 677 -38.96 5.83 -3.39
C ALA A 677 -39.11 7.37 -3.33
N ALA A 678 -38.81 8.09 -4.42
CA ALA A 678 -38.97 9.55 -4.51
C ALA A 678 -40.42 10.00 -4.22
N GLU A 679 -41.43 9.36 -4.83
CA GLU A 679 -42.85 9.66 -4.58
C GLU A 679 -43.26 9.36 -3.13
N GLY A 680 -42.70 8.30 -2.55
CA GLY A 680 -42.92 7.95 -1.14
C GLY A 680 -42.31 8.97 -0.19
N VAL A 681 -41.10 9.44 -0.48
CA VAL A 681 -40.44 10.53 0.26
C VAL A 681 -41.21 11.84 0.11
N GLU A 682 -41.64 12.21 -1.09
CA GLU A 682 -42.46 13.41 -1.31
C GLU A 682 -43.77 13.37 -0.50
N ARG A 683 -44.47 12.22 -0.51
CA ARG A 683 -45.73 12.04 0.24
C ARG A 683 -45.53 12.04 1.75
N LEU A 684 -44.42 11.47 2.23
CA LEU A 684 -43.98 11.51 3.62
C LEU A 684 -43.65 12.95 4.08
N ILE A 685 -42.84 13.66 3.31
CA ILE A 685 -42.41 15.05 3.59
C ILE A 685 -43.61 16.00 3.62
N LYS A 686 -44.55 15.86 2.67
CA LYS A 686 -45.83 16.62 2.67
C LYS A 686 -46.72 16.29 3.87
N HIS A 687 -46.69 15.06 4.38
CA HIS A 687 -47.45 14.68 5.58
C HIS A 687 -46.84 15.22 6.87
N ILE A 688 -45.49 15.25 6.97
CA ILE A 688 -44.76 15.85 8.09
C ILE A 688 -44.90 17.39 8.07
N GLY A 689 -45.20 17.99 6.92
CA GLY A 689 -45.50 19.42 6.78
C GLY A 689 -44.29 20.29 6.47
N TYR A 690 -43.22 19.71 5.90
CA TYR A 690 -42.06 20.49 5.44
C TYR A 690 -42.48 21.41 4.28
N LYS A 691 -41.98 22.64 4.30
CA LYS A 691 -42.28 23.65 3.28
C LYS A 691 -41.41 23.46 2.02
N PRO A 692 -41.83 23.93 0.84
CA PRO A 692 -41.06 23.81 -0.40
C PRO A 692 -39.66 24.45 -0.39
N GLU A 693 -39.41 25.39 0.52
CA GLU A 693 -38.11 26.01 0.78
C GLU A 693 -37.21 25.19 1.73
N GLU A 694 -37.75 24.22 2.46
CA GLU A 694 -37.03 23.40 3.44
C GLU A 694 -36.42 22.12 2.82
N TYR A 695 -36.74 21.79 1.57
CA TYR A 695 -36.18 20.66 0.83
C TYR A 695 -36.12 20.91 -0.68
N LYS A 696 -35.22 20.22 -1.38
CA LYS A 696 -35.29 20.01 -2.83
C LYS A 696 -35.25 18.52 -3.13
N LEU A 697 -35.97 18.11 -4.17
CA LEU A 697 -35.90 16.75 -4.71
C LEU A 697 -34.93 16.79 -5.89
N GLY A 698 -33.70 16.31 -5.67
CA GLY A 698 -32.67 16.23 -6.72
C GLY A 698 -33.10 15.30 -7.86
N ARG A 699 -32.64 15.63 -9.07
CA ARG A 699 -32.69 14.74 -10.23
C ARG A 699 -31.70 13.62 -9.97
N PHE A 700 -32.22 12.41 -9.76
CA PHE A 700 -31.38 11.22 -9.65
C PHE A 700 -30.64 10.94 -10.98
N ILE A 701 -29.46 11.52 -11.15
CA ILE A 701 -28.53 11.25 -12.25
C ILE A 701 -27.09 11.27 -11.71
N ASN A 702 -26.73 10.23 -10.96
CA ASN A 702 -25.51 9.53 -11.31
C ASN A 702 -25.57 8.04 -10.94
N GLY A 703 -25.74 7.21 -11.97
CA GLY A 703 -25.67 5.75 -11.92
C GLY A 703 -26.61 5.07 -10.90
N PHE A 704 -27.81 4.67 -11.32
CA PHE A 704 -28.32 3.29 -11.18
C PHE A 704 -29.79 3.16 -11.63
N ILE A 705 -30.00 2.69 -12.87
CA ILE A 705 -30.99 1.67 -13.24
C ILE A 705 -32.36 1.74 -12.51
N ASN A 706 -33.34 2.40 -13.12
CA ASN A 706 -34.74 2.20 -12.76
C ASN A 706 -35.23 0.85 -13.32
N ARG A 707 -35.37 -0.15 -12.45
CA ARG A 707 -35.68 -1.54 -12.83
C ARG A 707 -37.10 -1.65 -13.43
N LYS A 708 -37.19 -2.15 -14.66
CA LYS A 708 -38.43 -2.60 -15.36
C LYS A 708 -39.39 -1.53 -15.93
N LYS A 709 -38.97 -0.28 -16.17
CA LYS A 709 -39.73 0.68 -17.02
C LYS A 709 -39.13 0.76 -18.43
N PRO A 710 -39.91 1.07 -19.49
CA PRO A 710 -39.39 1.27 -20.84
C PRO A 710 -38.41 2.46 -20.88
N LEU A 711 -37.48 2.42 -21.84
CA LEU A 711 -36.47 3.45 -22.06
C LEU A 711 -37.12 4.82 -22.32
N CYS A 712 -36.84 5.79 -21.47
CA CYS A 712 -37.20 7.19 -21.72
C CYS A 712 -36.14 7.85 -22.65
N PRO A 713 -36.52 8.90 -23.42
CA PRO A 713 -35.61 9.54 -24.38
C PRO A 713 -34.28 10.00 -23.78
N GLU A 714 -34.32 10.48 -22.54
CA GLU A 714 -33.20 11.11 -21.83
C GLU A 714 -32.10 10.11 -21.42
N ASN A 715 -32.42 8.81 -21.36
CA ASN A 715 -31.48 7.76 -20.94
C ASN A 715 -30.88 6.96 -22.12
N ARG A 716 -31.25 7.27 -23.36
CA ARG A 716 -30.95 6.42 -24.53
C ARG A 716 -29.46 6.30 -24.82
N ASP A 717 -28.73 7.41 -24.71
CA ASP A 717 -27.29 7.45 -25.01
C ASP A 717 -26.43 6.97 -23.84
N PHE A 718 -26.84 7.22 -22.59
CA PHE A 718 -26.22 6.61 -21.41
C PHE A 718 -26.32 5.07 -21.43
N VAL A 719 -27.46 4.52 -21.89
CA VAL A 719 -27.61 3.06 -22.07
C VAL A 719 -26.70 2.54 -23.17
N ARG A 720 -26.57 3.22 -24.31
CA ARG A 720 -25.60 2.86 -25.37
C ARG A 720 -24.16 2.88 -24.86
N LEU A 721 -23.77 3.91 -24.11
CA LEU A 721 -22.46 4.02 -23.47
C LEU A 721 -22.23 2.91 -22.44
N SER A 722 -23.22 2.61 -21.59
CA SER A 722 -23.15 1.50 -20.63
C SER A 722 -23.01 0.14 -21.31
N GLN A 723 -23.72 -0.07 -22.42
CA GLN A 723 -23.62 -1.28 -23.24
C GLN A 723 -22.24 -1.41 -23.87
N TYR A 724 -21.73 -0.34 -24.48
CA TYR A 724 -20.40 -0.28 -25.07
C TYR A 724 -19.31 -0.54 -24.02
N TYR A 725 -19.33 0.18 -22.90
CA TYR A 725 -18.33 0.02 -21.83
C TYR A 725 -18.38 -1.36 -21.18
N TYR A 726 -19.57 -1.94 -20.96
CA TYR A 726 -19.65 -3.30 -20.43
C TYR A 726 -19.07 -4.31 -21.42
N LEU A 727 -19.39 -4.23 -22.72
CA LEU A 727 -18.85 -5.16 -23.72
C LEU A 727 -17.33 -5.00 -23.89
N MET A 728 -16.82 -3.76 -23.87
CA MET A 728 -15.37 -3.50 -23.92
C MET A 728 -14.64 -3.98 -22.66
N LYS A 729 -15.22 -3.82 -21.46
CA LYS A 729 -14.66 -4.39 -20.22
C LYS A 729 -14.76 -5.93 -20.22
N LEU A 730 -15.88 -6.51 -20.65
CA LEU A 730 -16.10 -7.95 -20.69
C LEU A 730 -15.08 -8.66 -21.57
N ARG A 731 -14.71 -8.07 -22.71
CA ARG A 731 -13.62 -8.54 -23.58
C ARG A 731 -12.33 -8.85 -22.82
N ASP A 732 -11.95 -7.95 -21.92
CA ASP A 732 -10.68 -8.01 -21.20
C ASP A 732 -10.77 -8.88 -19.92
N HIS A 733 -11.99 -9.33 -19.57
CA HIS A 733 -12.32 -10.13 -18.38
C HIS A 733 -12.95 -11.50 -18.73
N LEU A 734 -12.64 -12.05 -19.91
CA LEU A 734 -13.11 -13.39 -20.31
C LEU A 734 -12.41 -14.51 -19.51
N PRO A 735 -13.10 -15.61 -19.17
CA PRO A 735 -12.50 -16.74 -18.44
C PRO A 735 -11.35 -17.36 -19.24
N LYS A 736 -10.22 -17.61 -18.57
CA LYS A 736 -8.98 -18.07 -19.22
C LYS A 736 -8.90 -19.59 -19.40
N ASN A 737 -9.78 -20.35 -18.74
CA ASN A 737 -9.88 -21.81 -18.87
C ASN A 737 -11.26 -22.31 -18.39
N VAL A 738 -11.56 -23.60 -18.58
CA VAL A 738 -12.87 -24.22 -18.28
C VAL A 738 -13.22 -24.24 -16.76
N LEU A 739 -12.23 -24.13 -15.88
CA LEU A 739 -12.43 -24.09 -14.42
C LEU A 739 -12.56 -22.66 -13.88
N ASP A 740 -12.21 -21.68 -14.70
CA ASP A 740 -12.32 -20.26 -14.37
C ASP A 740 -13.80 -19.85 -14.37
N LYS A 741 -14.29 -19.45 -13.20
CA LYS A 741 -15.66 -18.97 -13.00
C LYS A 741 -15.76 -17.44 -13.02
N SER A 742 -14.66 -16.74 -13.28
CA SER A 742 -14.70 -15.29 -13.39
C SER A 742 -15.52 -14.87 -14.60
N TRP A 743 -16.52 -14.03 -14.36
CA TRP A 743 -17.35 -13.43 -15.39
C TRP A 743 -17.79 -12.06 -14.89
N LEU A 744 -17.62 -11.03 -15.73
CA LEU A 744 -17.90 -9.65 -15.32
C LEU A 744 -19.41 -9.48 -15.06
N GLN A 745 -19.78 -9.05 -13.86
CA GLN A 745 -21.18 -8.85 -13.48
C GLN A 745 -21.87 -7.87 -14.44
N PRO A 746 -22.95 -8.28 -15.13
CA PRO A 746 -23.63 -7.42 -16.09
C PRO A 746 -24.45 -6.32 -15.40
N PRO A 747 -24.53 -5.11 -16.00
CA PRO A 747 -25.66 -4.23 -15.77
C PRO A 747 -26.95 -4.97 -16.12
N SER A 748 -28.03 -4.82 -15.34
CA SER A 748 -29.25 -5.63 -15.51
C SER A 748 -29.94 -5.51 -16.88
N ILE A 749 -29.61 -4.47 -17.67
CA ILE A 749 -30.09 -4.30 -19.06
C ILE A 749 -29.34 -5.19 -20.08
N LEU A 750 -28.25 -5.82 -19.67
CA LEU A 750 -27.44 -6.77 -20.45
C LEU A 750 -27.32 -8.14 -19.76
N GLU A 751 -28.14 -8.43 -18.75
CA GLU A 751 -28.07 -9.68 -17.99
C GLU A 751 -28.32 -10.91 -18.89
N GLU A 752 -29.38 -10.86 -19.70
CA GLU A 752 -29.71 -11.90 -20.70
C GLU A 752 -28.63 -12.01 -21.80
N THR A 753 -28.15 -10.88 -22.34
CA THR A 753 -27.07 -10.85 -23.34
C THR A 753 -25.76 -11.42 -22.78
N SER A 754 -25.45 -11.12 -21.52
CA SER A 754 -24.26 -11.59 -20.82
C SER A 754 -24.32 -13.09 -20.54
N GLU A 755 -25.48 -13.61 -20.12
CA GLU A 755 -25.72 -15.05 -20.02
C GLU A 755 -25.50 -15.77 -21.36
N MET A 756 -26.00 -15.21 -22.47
CA MET A 756 -25.79 -15.78 -23.80
C MET A 756 -24.30 -15.81 -24.18
N LEU A 757 -23.59 -14.69 -24.01
CA LEU A 757 -22.15 -14.60 -24.25
C LEU A 757 -21.35 -15.56 -23.36
N GLN A 758 -21.74 -15.73 -22.09
CA GLN A 758 -21.12 -16.68 -21.17
C GLN A 758 -21.29 -18.13 -21.65
N LYS A 759 -22.51 -18.50 -22.07
CA LYS A 759 -22.82 -19.84 -22.61
C LYS A 759 -22.03 -20.13 -23.89
N ILE A 760 -21.86 -19.15 -24.78
CA ILE A 760 -21.05 -19.26 -26.00
C ILE A 760 -19.54 -19.40 -25.66
N CYS A 761 -19.02 -18.51 -24.80
CA CYS A 761 -17.62 -18.53 -24.38
C CYS A 761 -17.24 -19.87 -23.73
N MET A 762 -18.04 -20.33 -22.76
CA MET A 762 -17.81 -21.60 -22.06
C MET A 762 -17.86 -22.80 -23.01
N ARG A 763 -18.81 -22.85 -23.96
CA ARG A 763 -18.86 -23.91 -24.98
C ARG A 763 -17.60 -23.94 -25.86
N ASN A 764 -17.06 -22.78 -26.22
CA ASN A 764 -15.82 -22.71 -27.00
C ASN A 764 -14.56 -23.06 -26.18
N LEU A 765 -14.48 -22.64 -24.91
CA LEU A 765 -13.43 -23.07 -23.98
C LEU A 765 -13.42 -24.61 -23.81
N VAL A 766 -14.59 -25.22 -23.59
CA VAL A 766 -14.73 -26.69 -23.47
C VAL A 766 -14.32 -27.38 -24.76
N ARG A 767 -14.75 -26.91 -25.93
CA ARG A 767 -14.32 -27.44 -27.23
C ARG A 767 -12.80 -27.36 -27.43
N LYS A 768 -12.18 -26.23 -27.07
CA LYS A 768 -10.72 -26.02 -27.18
C LYS A 768 -9.95 -26.93 -26.23
N TYR A 769 -10.41 -27.07 -24.98
CA TYR A 769 -9.85 -27.99 -24.00
C TYR A 769 -9.94 -29.46 -24.46
N CYS A 770 -11.10 -29.91 -24.94
CA CYS A 770 -11.28 -31.28 -25.43
C CYS A 770 -10.40 -31.60 -26.64
N ARG A 771 -10.17 -30.62 -27.54
CA ARG A 771 -9.24 -30.76 -28.68
C ARG A 771 -7.77 -30.74 -28.24
N GLY A 772 -7.41 -29.99 -27.20
CA GLY A 772 -6.02 -29.89 -26.68
C GLY A 772 -5.53 -31.06 -25.82
N LEU A 773 -6.37 -32.06 -25.53
CA LEU A 773 -5.98 -33.22 -24.71
C LEU A 773 -5.14 -34.24 -25.50
N THR A 774 -3.83 -34.26 -25.21
CA THR A 774 -2.87 -35.27 -25.72
C THR A 774 -3.25 -36.69 -25.28
N ALA A 775 -2.77 -37.70 -26.02
CA ALA A 775 -3.04 -39.11 -25.72
C ALA A 775 -2.54 -39.51 -24.32
N GLU A 776 -1.33 -39.08 -23.95
CA GLU A 776 -0.73 -39.33 -22.63
C GLU A 776 -1.58 -38.74 -21.49
N ARG A 777 -2.08 -37.50 -21.65
CA ARG A 777 -2.92 -36.87 -20.63
C ARG A 777 -4.29 -37.56 -20.50
N LYS A 778 -4.85 -38.09 -21.60
CA LYS A 778 -6.05 -38.93 -21.56
C LYS A 778 -5.80 -40.21 -20.75
N VAL A 779 -4.66 -40.87 -20.91
CA VAL A 779 -4.28 -42.05 -20.11
C VAL A 779 -4.11 -41.72 -18.63
N GLN A 780 -3.44 -40.60 -18.28
CA GLN A 780 -3.34 -40.15 -16.89
C GLN A 780 -4.72 -39.86 -16.27
N LEU A 781 -5.63 -39.21 -17.00
CA LEU A 781 -6.99 -38.94 -16.55
C LEU A 781 -7.79 -40.24 -16.33
N GLN A 782 -7.68 -41.22 -17.25
CA GLN A 782 -8.28 -42.54 -17.07
C GLN A 782 -7.78 -43.24 -15.80
N GLN A 783 -6.47 -43.22 -15.54
CA GLN A 783 -5.90 -43.78 -14.30
C GLN A 783 -6.48 -43.10 -13.06
N LYS A 784 -6.61 -41.76 -13.05
CA LYS A 784 -7.21 -41.03 -11.92
C LYS A 784 -8.70 -41.33 -11.74
N VAL A 785 -9.47 -41.53 -12.81
CA VAL A 785 -10.88 -41.99 -12.75
C VAL A 785 -10.98 -43.37 -12.08
N VAL A 786 -10.13 -44.33 -12.47
CA VAL A 786 -10.10 -45.67 -11.83
C VAL A 786 -9.69 -45.57 -10.36
N THR A 787 -8.68 -44.75 -10.04
CA THR A 787 -8.26 -44.49 -8.65
C THR A 787 -9.44 -43.97 -7.81
N SER A 788 -10.24 -43.04 -8.36
CA SER A 788 -11.41 -42.48 -7.70
C SER A 788 -12.49 -43.52 -7.42
N ALA A 789 -12.81 -44.38 -8.39
CA ALA A 789 -13.78 -45.46 -8.21
C ALA A 789 -13.39 -46.43 -7.08
N VAL A 790 -12.08 -46.73 -6.97
CA VAL A 790 -11.54 -47.67 -5.96
C VAL A 790 -11.42 -47.03 -4.57
N PHE A 791 -10.94 -45.78 -4.47
CA PHE A 791 -10.49 -45.21 -3.19
C PHE A 791 -11.31 -44.03 -2.65
N SER A 792 -12.09 -43.33 -3.48
CA SER A 792 -12.85 -42.15 -3.05
C SER A 792 -13.83 -42.51 -1.92
N GLY A 793 -13.71 -41.79 -0.79
CA GLY A 793 -14.47 -42.04 0.44
C GLY A 793 -14.18 -43.37 1.17
N LYS A 794 -13.21 -44.16 0.71
CA LYS A 794 -12.96 -45.54 1.20
C LYS A 794 -11.64 -45.71 1.94
N LYS A 795 -10.56 -45.04 1.52
CA LYS A 795 -9.22 -45.08 2.17
C LYS A 795 -8.70 -43.68 2.46
N GLU A 796 -8.17 -43.46 3.65
CA GLU A 796 -7.52 -42.21 4.07
C GLU A 796 -6.25 -41.94 3.25
N GLY A 797 -5.90 -40.67 3.04
CA GLY A 797 -4.76 -40.25 2.21
C GLY A 797 -5.08 -40.11 0.71
N TYR A 798 -6.31 -40.42 0.28
CA TYR A 798 -6.69 -40.38 -1.13
C TYR A 798 -6.76 -38.94 -1.70
N LEU A 799 -7.29 -37.97 -0.96
CA LEU A 799 -7.43 -36.59 -1.43
C LEU A 799 -6.04 -35.96 -1.66
N GLU A 800 -5.11 -36.24 -0.77
CA GLU A 800 -3.71 -35.84 -0.81
C GLU A 800 -2.96 -36.47 -2.00
N SER A 801 -3.40 -37.65 -2.46
CA SER A 801 -2.82 -38.34 -3.63
C SER A 801 -3.26 -37.75 -5.00
N LEU A 802 -4.27 -36.86 -5.02
CA LEU A 802 -4.82 -36.33 -6.27
C LEU A 802 -3.83 -35.45 -7.03
N SER A 803 -3.07 -34.62 -6.32
CA SER A 803 -2.09 -33.68 -6.87
C SER A 803 -0.84 -34.35 -7.45
N GLN A 804 -0.51 -35.58 -7.03
CA GLN A 804 0.68 -36.28 -7.48
C GLN A 804 0.45 -36.99 -8.82
N PRO A 805 1.27 -36.77 -9.87
CA PRO A 805 1.17 -37.51 -11.12
C PRO A 805 1.54 -38.98 -10.93
N PHE A 806 0.93 -39.87 -11.72
CA PHE A 806 1.31 -41.28 -11.72
C PHE A 806 2.49 -41.53 -12.67
N LEU A 807 3.53 -42.20 -12.18
CA LEU A 807 4.79 -42.42 -12.91
C LEU A 807 4.92 -43.86 -13.41
N GLU A 808 5.59 -44.06 -14.55
CA GLU A 808 5.80 -45.40 -15.14
C GLU A 808 6.83 -46.24 -14.37
N THR A 809 7.78 -45.61 -13.70
CA THR A 809 8.73 -46.25 -12.78
C THR A 809 8.96 -45.36 -11.55
N ARG A 810 9.26 -45.99 -10.41
CA ARG A 810 9.64 -45.33 -9.14
C ARG A 810 11.08 -45.66 -8.73
N LEU A 811 11.92 -46.10 -9.67
CA LEU A 811 13.32 -46.48 -9.42
C LEU A 811 14.30 -45.29 -9.29
N LYS A 812 13.94 -44.09 -9.77
CA LYS A 812 14.69 -42.84 -9.58
C LYS A 812 13.73 -41.67 -9.30
N ALA A 813 14.20 -40.69 -8.53
CA ALA A 813 13.49 -39.45 -8.29
C ALA A 813 13.62 -38.50 -9.51
N ALA A 814 12.73 -38.65 -10.49
CA ALA A 814 12.64 -37.77 -11.65
C ALA A 814 11.42 -36.84 -11.54
N SER A 815 11.65 -35.52 -11.60
CA SER A 815 10.61 -34.49 -11.58
C SER A 815 9.99 -34.30 -12.97
N PRO A 816 8.71 -34.61 -13.22
CA PRO A 816 8.07 -34.34 -14.51
C PRO A 816 7.39 -32.96 -14.47
N ALA A 817 8.01 -31.97 -15.10
CA ALA A 817 7.33 -30.72 -15.44
C ALA A 817 6.36 -30.98 -16.60
N ILE A 818 5.05 -30.97 -16.33
CA ILE A 818 4.01 -31.01 -17.36
C ILE A 818 3.26 -29.67 -17.33
N GLY A 819 3.74 -28.72 -18.15
CA GLY A 819 3.08 -27.43 -18.34
C GLY A 819 1.73 -27.59 -19.06
N VAL A 820 0.72 -26.83 -18.62
CA VAL A 820 -0.57 -26.74 -19.32
C VAL A 820 -0.43 -25.75 -20.48
N PRO A 821 -0.82 -26.09 -21.72
CA PRO A 821 -0.77 -25.14 -22.83
C PRO A 821 -1.77 -24.00 -22.62
N PRO A 822 -1.40 -22.72 -22.86
CA PRO A 822 -2.29 -21.58 -22.63
C PRO A 822 -3.53 -21.61 -23.54
N CYS A 823 -4.72 -21.63 -22.95
CA CYS A 823 -5.99 -21.56 -23.68
C CYS A 823 -6.47 -20.10 -23.85
N HIS A 824 -5.67 -19.25 -24.49
CA HIS A 824 -6.12 -17.90 -24.84
C HIS A 824 -7.23 -17.93 -25.91
N ILE A 825 -8.23 -17.08 -25.77
CA ILE A 825 -9.30 -16.80 -26.76
C ILE A 825 -9.21 -15.30 -27.04
N GLU A 826 -9.31 -14.89 -28.30
CA GLU A 826 -9.44 -13.48 -28.67
C GLU A 826 -10.92 -13.10 -28.89
N TRP A 827 -11.25 -11.82 -28.70
CA TRP A 827 -12.60 -11.29 -28.92
C TRP A 827 -13.20 -11.67 -30.28
N ARG A 828 -12.35 -11.74 -31.30
CA ARG A 828 -12.70 -12.10 -32.69
C ARG A 828 -13.33 -13.49 -32.79
N ASP A 829 -12.91 -14.44 -31.95
CA ASP A 829 -13.42 -15.82 -31.92
C ASP A 829 -14.88 -15.89 -31.43
N ILE A 830 -15.28 -14.98 -30.54
CA ILE A 830 -16.66 -14.88 -30.03
C ILE A 830 -17.57 -14.27 -31.09
N THR A 831 -17.11 -13.22 -31.78
CA THR A 831 -17.86 -12.61 -32.89
C THR A 831 -18.00 -13.57 -34.08
N ALA A 832 -16.99 -14.41 -34.38
CA ALA A 832 -17.11 -15.43 -35.41
C ALA A 832 -18.16 -16.51 -35.08
N GLY A 833 -18.36 -16.82 -33.78
CA GLY A 833 -19.43 -17.70 -33.32
C GLY A 833 -20.83 -17.13 -33.57
N LEU A 834 -21.02 -15.81 -33.40
CA LEU A 834 -22.32 -15.16 -33.58
C LEU A 834 -22.80 -15.14 -35.05
N PHE A 835 -21.89 -15.16 -36.02
CA PHE A 835 -22.22 -15.19 -37.45
C PHE A 835 -22.26 -16.60 -38.07
N SER A 836 -22.01 -17.66 -37.29
CA SER A 836 -21.98 -19.05 -37.81
C SER A 836 -23.16 -19.93 -37.38
N ASP A 837 -24.09 -19.44 -36.55
CA ASP A 837 -25.29 -20.20 -36.12
C ASP A 837 -26.44 -20.20 -37.16
N TRP A 838 -26.26 -19.61 -38.36
CA TRP A 838 -27.23 -19.63 -39.48
C TRP A 838 -26.62 -20.24 -40.75
N GLY A 839 -26.44 -21.56 -40.77
CA GLY A 839 -26.26 -22.31 -42.03
C GLY A 839 -25.37 -23.56 -41.99
N TYR A 840 -25.91 -24.66 -42.52
CA TYR A 840 -25.21 -25.88 -42.98
C TYR A 840 -24.34 -26.68 -42.00
N TRP A 841 -24.95 -27.75 -41.48
CA TRP A 841 -24.22 -28.98 -41.16
C TRP A 841 -23.73 -29.67 -42.45
N GLN A 842 -22.41 -29.81 -42.62
CA GLN A 842 -21.82 -30.92 -43.40
C GLN A 842 -20.56 -31.46 -42.72
N PRO A 843 -20.33 -32.79 -42.72
CA PRO A 843 -19.19 -33.41 -42.06
C PRO A 843 -17.97 -33.46 -42.99
N TYR A 844 -16.84 -32.89 -42.57
CA TYR A 844 -15.57 -33.02 -43.27
C TYR A 844 -14.63 -34.05 -42.62
N GLY A 845 -14.13 -34.94 -43.47
CA GLY A 845 -12.70 -35.28 -43.53
C GLY A 845 -12.11 -36.07 -42.38
N THR A 846 -12.07 -37.39 -42.54
CA THR A 846 -11.05 -38.22 -41.88
C THR A 846 -9.68 -37.94 -42.48
N GLU A 847 -8.79 -37.25 -41.76
CA GLU A 847 -7.35 -37.31 -42.03
C GLU A 847 -6.65 -38.22 -41.02
N SER A 848 -5.89 -39.15 -41.56
CA SER A 848 -5.26 -40.27 -40.87
C SER A 848 -3.84 -39.94 -40.41
N HIS A 849 -3.70 -39.48 -39.17
CA HIS A 849 -2.39 -39.52 -38.52
C HIS A 849 -2.07 -40.94 -38.03
N LYS A 850 -0.97 -41.49 -38.56
CA LYS A 850 -0.39 -42.77 -38.15
C LYS A 850 -0.03 -42.73 -36.65
N PRO A 851 -0.12 -43.86 -35.92
CA PRO A 851 0.43 -43.93 -34.57
C PRO A 851 1.96 -43.95 -34.66
N GLU A 852 2.61 -42.87 -34.25
CA GLU A 852 4.04 -42.90 -33.94
C GLU A 852 4.27 -43.83 -32.74
N GLN A 853 5.18 -44.79 -32.92
CA GLN A 853 5.61 -45.67 -31.84
C GLN A 853 6.54 -44.90 -30.91
N ASN A 854 5.99 -44.21 -29.91
CA ASN A 854 6.80 -43.69 -28.80
C ASN A 854 7.43 -44.86 -28.06
N SER A 855 8.74 -45.04 -28.29
CA SER A 855 9.59 -45.98 -27.59
C SER A 855 9.63 -45.65 -26.09
N LEU A 856 9.20 -46.61 -25.27
CA LEU A 856 9.25 -46.52 -23.82
C LEU A 856 10.67 -46.25 -23.33
N GLY A 857 10.80 -45.33 -22.37
CA GLY A 857 12.07 -44.97 -21.75
C GLY A 857 12.67 -46.12 -20.95
N GLU A 858 13.84 -46.56 -21.40
CA GLU A 858 14.91 -47.22 -20.64
C GLU A 858 14.54 -48.44 -19.77
N GLU A 859 14.73 -49.63 -20.35
CA GLU A 859 14.88 -50.89 -19.59
C GLU A 859 16.13 -50.93 -18.68
N ASN A 860 16.94 -49.86 -18.64
CA ASN A 860 18.32 -49.87 -18.11
C ASN A 860 18.46 -49.89 -16.58
N ASP A 861 17.39 -49.60 -15.81
CA ASP A 861 17.46 -49.50 -14.34
C ASP A 861 17.11 -50.80 -13.58
N LEU A 862 16.74 -51.87 -14.29
CA LEU A 862 16.51 -53.19 -13.71
C LEU A 862 17.72 -54.10 -13.91
N ASN A 863 17.98 -55.00 -12.96
CA ASN A 863 19.11 -55.92 -13.04
C ASN A 863 19.01 -56.75 -14.35
N PRO A 864 20.05 -56.79 -15.21
CA PRO A 864 19.95 -57.41 -16.53
C PRO A 864 19.65 -58.92 -16.49
N LYS A 865 19.96 -59.61 -15.39
CA LYS A 865 19.56 -61.02 -15.19
C LYS A 865 18.05 -61.17 -14.94
N VAL A 866 17.40 -60.17 -14.34
CA VAL A 866 15.94 -60.15 -14.14
C VAL A 866 15.23 -59.84 -15.46
N LEU A 867 15.75 -58.87 -16.23
CA LEU A 867 15.27 -58.60 -17.59
C LEU A 867 15.40 -59.84 -18.48
N GLN A 868 16.53 -60.56 -18.40
CA GLN A 868 16.72 -61.82 -19.12
C GLN A 868 15.69 -62.91 -18.73
N LEU A 869 15.25 -62.95 -17.47
CA LEU A 869 14.25 -63.90 -16.96
C LEU A 869 12.79 -63.51 -17.30
N ILE A 870 12.53 -62.25 -17.62
CA ILE A 870 11.18 -61.71 -17.97
C ILE A 870 11.05 -61.50 -19.50
N ARG A 871 12.07 -61.87 -20.29
CA ARG A 871 12.10 -61.75 -21.77
C ARG A 871 10.81 -62.28 -22.41
N GLY A 872 10.09 -61.38 -23.06
CA GLY A 872 8.81 -61.65 -23.74
C GLY A 872 7.62 -60.88 -23.16
N GLU A 873 7.71 -60.39 -21.92
CA GLU A 873 6.64 -59.59 -21.31
C GLU A 873 7.01 -58.09 -21.24
N ILE A 874 6.08 -57.22 -21.64
CA ILE A 874 6.26 -55.76 -21.57
C ILE A 874 6.08 -55.30 -20.12
N ILE A 875 7.10 -54.68 -19.53
CA ILE A 875 7.05 -54.04 -18.21
C ILE A 875 6.18 -52.78 -18.29
N LYS A 876 5.31 -52.59 -17.29
CA LYS A 876 4.34 -51.48 -17.22
C LYS A 876 4.42 -50.67 -15.93
N TYR A 877 5.05 -51.22 -14.88
CA TYR A 877 5.32 -50.50 -13.64
C TYR A 877 6.43 -51.17 -12.83
N VAL A 878 7.26 -50.37 -12.16
CA VAL A 878 8.23 -50.85 -11.18
C VAL A 878 8.24 -49.96 -9.95
N THR A 879 8.18 -50.56 -8.76
CA THR A 879 8.19 -49.84 -7.48
C THR A 879 8.89 -50.63 -6.37
N PRO A 880 9.62 -49.98 -5.45
CA PRO A 880 10.11 -50.63 -4.23
C PRO A 880 8.96 -50.97 -3.28
N VAL A 881 9.04 -52.14 -2.65
CA VAL A 881 8.06 -52.63 -1.66
C VAL A 881 8.76 -53.37 -0.53
N ILE A 882 8.20 -53.31 0.67
CA ILE A 882 8.58 -54.19 1.78
C ILE A 882 7.65 -55.41 1.75
N LYS A 883 8.21 -56.60 1.57
CA LYS A 883 7.46 -57.87 1.68
C LYS A 883 7.61 -58.45 3.08
N TYR A 884 6.50 -58.89 3.66
CA TYR A 884 6.49 -59.60 4.94
C TYR A 884 6.52 -61.12 4.73
N ASP A 885 7.42 -61.79 5.45
CA ASP A 885 7.55 -63.25 5.41
C ASP A 885 6.43 -64.01 6.13
N ARG A 886 6.06 -65.17 5.59
CA ARG A 886 5.06 -66.08 6.18
C ARG A 886 5.47 -66.64 7.56
N ASN A 887 6.77 -66.89 7.74
CA ASN A 887 7.32 -67.45 8.99
C ASN A 887 7.83 -66.31 9.88
N GLY A 888 6.92 -65.68 10.61
CA GLY A 888 7.25 -64.67 11.62
C GLY A 888 7.29 -63.22 11.15
N PHE A 889 6.71 -62.90 9.99
CA PHE A 889 6.48 -61.52 9.51
C PHE A 889 7.73 -60.62 9.51
N LYS A 890 8.89 -61.19 9.17
CA LYS A 890 10.10 -60.39 8.93
C LYS A 890 9.91 -59.54 7.68
N ALA A 891 10.10 -58.23 7.82
CA ALA A 891 10.16 -57.29 6.71
C ALA A 891 11.39 -57.57 5.84
N ARG A 892 11.21 -57.54 4.52
CA ARG A 892 12.31 -57.61 3.54
C ARG A 892 12.04 -56.69 2.37
N GLU A 893 13.01 -55.85 2.02
CA GLU A 893 12.96 -54.99 0.83
C GLU A 893 12.95 -55.83 -0.45
N ARG A 894 12.07 -55.49 -1.38
CA ARG A 894 11.88 -56.16 -2.67
C ARG A 894 11.53 -55.12 -3.73
N LEU A 895 11.70 -55.49 -5.00
CA LEU A 895 11.09 -54.76 -6.10
C LEU A 895 9.83 -55.49 -6.55
N LEU A 896 8.75 -54.73 -6.76
CA LEU A 896 7.54 -55.19 -7.42
C LEU A 896 7.57 -54.72 -8.88
N VAL A 897 7.66 -55.66 -9.81
CA VAL A 897 7.62 -55.42 -11.27
C VAL A 897 6.28 -55.91 -11.79
N LEU A 898 5.49 -55.02 -12.41
CA LEU A 898 4.23 -55.38 -13.05
C LEU A 898 4.43 -55.39 -14.57
N THR A 899 4.09 -56.51 -15.21
CA THR A 899 4.02 -56.65 -16.66
C THR A 899 2.56 -56.69 -17.13
N GLN A 900 2.32 -56.88 -18.42
CA GLN A 900 0.98 -57.06 -18.98
C GLN A 900 0.25 -58.34 -18.50
N SER A 901 0.99 -59.34 -18.02
CA SER A 901 0.48 -60.69 -17.70
C SER A 901 0.78 -61.15 -16.26
N SER A 902 1.81 -60.61 -15.62
CA SER A 902 2.30 -61.07 -14.31
C SER A 902 2.73 -59.93 -13.36
N ALA A 903 2.71 -60.19 -12.05
CA ALA A 903 3.46 -59.45 -11.04
C ALA A 903 4.65 -60.29 -10.56
N TYR A 904 5.85 -59.70 -10.56
CA TYR A 904 7.07 -60.33 -10.05
C TYR A 904 7.54 -59.63 -8.78
N VAL A 905 7.82 -60.41 -7.75
CA VAL A 905 8.52 -59.97 -6.54
C VAL A 905 9.98 -60.40 -6.64
N VAL A 906 10.88 -59.42 -6.72
CA VAL A 906 12.30 -59.60 -7.05
C VAL A 906 13.19 -59.25 -5.84
N GLU A 907 14.25 -60.02 -5.64
CA GLU A 907 15.37 -59.68 -4.74
C GLU A 907 16.67 -59.69 -5.56
N MET A 908 17.28 -58.53 -5.74
CA MET A 908 18.51 -58.33 -6.52
C MET A 908 18.40 -58.91 -7.94
N ALA A 909 19.04 -60.05 -8.20
CA ALA A 909 19.05 -60.74 -9.50
C ALA A 909 18.13 -61.98 -9.57
N LYS A 910 17.24 -62.18 -8.59
CA LYS A 910 16.41 -63.40 -8.47
C LYS A 910 14.93 -63.09 -8.28
N ILE A 911 14.08 -63.66 -9.14
CA ILE A 911 12.62 -63.69 -8.96
C ILE A 911 12.29 -64.63 -7.79
N LYS A 912 11.56 -64.14 -6.78
CA LYS A 912 11.16 -64.92 -5.60
C LYS A 912 9.75 -65.49 -5.71
N GLN A 913 8.88 -64.74 -6.38
CA GLN A 913 7.50 -65.12 -6.64
C GLN A 913 7.05 -64.41 -7.91
N GLN A 914 6.48 -65.18 -8.84
CA GLN A 914 5.67 -64.70 -9.94
C GLN A 914 4.21 -64.91 -9.54
N ILE A 915 3.35 -63.97 -9.89
CA ILE A 915 1.91 -64.01 -9.69
C ILE A 915 1.29 -63.71 -11.04
N GLN A 916 0.84 -64.73 -11.76
CA GLN A 916 0.16 -64.54 -13.04
C GLN A 916 -1.23 -63.95 -12.78
N TYR A 917 -1.65 -62.96 -13.58
CA TYR A 917 -3.02 -62.45 -13.54
C TYR A 917 -3.95 -63.36 -14.35
N LEU A 918 -3.44 -64.00 -15.40
CA LEU A 918 -4.19 -64.84 -16.33
C LEU A 918 -3.36 -66.08 -16.66
N ASN A 919 -3.98 -67.27 -16.60
CA ASN A 919 -3.39 -68.50 -17.13
C ASN A 919 -3.67 -68.60 -18.64
N ASP A 920 -2.81 -69.27 -19.42
CA ASP A 920 -2.99 -69.38 -20.88
C ASP A 920 -4.32 -70.06 -21.28
N LEU A 921 -4.80 -71.02 -20.49
CA LEU A 921 -6.13 -71.62 -20.68
C LEU A 921 -7.27 -70.60 -20.51
N SER A 922 -7.11 -69.58 -19.65
CA SER A 922 -8.11 -68.52 -19.45
C SER A 922 -8.23 -67.63 -20.69
N LEU A 923 -7.13 -67.37 -21.39
CA LEU A 923 -7.08 -66.62 -22.65
C LEU A 923 -7.79 -67.38 -23.79
N PHE A 924 -7.64 -68.71 -23.83
CA PHE A 924 -8.38 -69.58 -24.75
C PHE A 924 -9.87 -69.70 -24.39
N ALA A 925 -10.21 -69.87 -23.11
CA ALA A 925 -11.59 -69.96 -22.64
C ALA A 925 -12.38 -68.66 -22.86
N TRP A 926 -11.72 -67.50 -22.73
CA TRP A 926 -12.30 -66.19 -23.03
C TRP A 926 -12.63 -66.03 -24.52
N ARG A 927 -11.73 -66.48 -25.43
CA ARG A 927 -12.02 -66.54 -26.88
C ARG A 927 -13.16 -67.51 -27.25
N LEU A 928 -13.51 -68.45 -26.38
CA LEU A 928 -14.57 -69.43 -26.55
C LEU A 928 -15.84 -69.14 -25.71
N GLY A 929 -15.91 -67.97 -25.05
CA GLY A 929 -17.09 -67.54 -24.28
C GLY A 929 -17.40 -68.36 -23.03
N LYS A 930 -16.46 -69.17 -22.51
CA LYS A 930 -16.65 -69.96 -21.28
C LYS A 930 -16.06 -69.23 -20.07
N ALA A 931 -16.90 -68.94 -19.08
CA ALA A 931 -16.49 -68.35 -17.82
C ALA A 931 -15.97 -69.41 -16.83
N LEU A 932 -14.64 -69.49 -16.65
CA LEU A 932 -14.01 -70.12 -15.49
C LEU A 932 -14.09 -69.14 -14.31
N LYS A 933 -14.57 -69.60 -13.14
CA LYS A 933 -15.13 -68.70 -12.12
C LYS A 933 -14.21 -68.35 -10.94
N ASP A 934 -13.12 -69.09 -10.70
CA ASP A 934 -12.38 -68.98 -9.42
C ASP A 934 -10.84 -68.73 -9.49
N ASP A 935 -10.21 -68.75 -10.66
CA ASP A 935 -8.74 -68.66 -10.78
C ASP A 935 -8.19 -67.22 -10.93
N PHE A 936 -8.65 -66.25 -10.11
CA PHE A 936 -8.16 -64.86 -10.21
C PHE A 936 -7.70 -64.23 -8.89
N VAL A 937 -6.59 -63.50 -9.00
CA VAL A 937 -5.91 -62.78 -7.91
C VAL A 937 -6.79 -61.65 -7.36
N ARG A 938 -7.17 -61.73 -6.07
CA ARG A 938 -7.91 -60.67 -5.37
C ARG A 938 -6.94 -59.73 -4.65
N ILE A 939 -7.26 -58.43 -4.60
CA ILE A 939 -6.42 -57.42 -3.93
C ILE A 939 -7.19 -56.87 -2.72
N SER A 940 -6.56 -56.82 -1.54
CA SER A 940 -7.13 -56.25 -0.33
C SER A 940 -6.19 -55.22 0.29
N THR A 941 -6.72 -54.13 0.84
CA THR A 941 -5.97 -53.08 1.56
C THR A 941 -6.82 -52.53 2.70
N SER A 942 -6.21 -51.90 3.72
CA SER A 942 -6.98 -51.27 4.79
C SER A 942 -7.62 -49.95 4.35
N ASN A 943 -8.52 -49.42 5.18
CA ASN A 943 -9.02 -48.05 5.06
C ASN A 943 -8.05 -46.96 5.59
N LEU A 944 -6.94 -47.32 6.23
CA LEU A 944 -5.98 -46.39 6.83
C LEU A 944 -4.84 -46.05 5.84
N SER A 945 -4.10 -44.97 6.11
CA SER A 945 -2.87 -44.65 5.36
C SER A 945 -1.66 -45.39 5.96
N ASP A 946 -1.60 -46.70 5.73
CA ASP A 946 -0.60 -47.63 6.31
C ASP A 946 0.40 -48.23 5.30
N GLY A 947 0.17 -48.00 4.00
CA GLY A 947 0.97 -48.58 2.92
C GLY A 947 0.63 -50.03 2.55
N ILE A 948 -0.28 -50.72 3.26
CA ILE A 948 -0.42 -52.18 3.17
C ILE A 948 -1.30 -52.63 2.00
N VAL A 949 -0.81 -53.60 1.23
CA VAL A 949 -1.51 -54.28 0.13
C VAL A 949 -1.32 -55.80 0.27
N VAL A 950 -2.42 -56.55 0.26
CA VAL A 950 -2.41 -58.01 0.24
C VAL A 950 -2.92 -58.50 -1.11
N ILE A 951 -2.10 -59.34 -1.76
CA ILE A 951 -2.41 -59.98 -3.03
C ILE A 951 -2.73 -61.45 -2.73
N HIS A 952 -4.00 -61.82 -2.86
CA HIS A 952 -4.50 -63.17 -2.62
C HIS A 952 -4.26 -64.05 -3.84
N VAL A 953 -3.63 -65.21 -3.66
CA VAL A 953 -3.20 -66.09 -4.77
C VAL A 953 -4.11 -67.32 -4.86
N PRO A 954 -4.64 -67.66 -6.06
CA PRO A 954 -5.45 -68.86 -6.27
C PRO A 954 -4.72 -70.15 -5.86
N GLU A 955 -5.51 -71.20 -5.57
CA GLU A 955 -5.02 -72.40 -4.90
C GLU A 955 -4.60 -73.51 -5.88
N ASP A 956 -3.64 -73.20 -6.74
CA ASP A 956 -3.01 -74.22 -7.58
C ASP A 956 -1.49 -74.05 -7.69
N ASN A 957 -0.77 -75.16 -7.81
CA ASN A 957 0.70 -75.32 -7.78
C ASN A 957 1.47 -74.96 -6.47
N LYS A 958 2.01 -76.01 -5.82
CA LYS A 958 3.20 -76.01 -4.92
C LYS A 958 3.32 -74.84 -3.91
N GLN A 959 2.36 -74.78 -2.98
CA GLN A 959 2.42 -74.10 -1.68
C GLN A 959 3.10 -72.70 -1.64
N LYS A 960 2.49 -71.70 -2.29
CA LYS A 960 2.82 -70.29 -2.04
C LYS A 960 1.59 -69.41 -1.93
N GLY A 961 0.99 -69.35 -0.72
CA GLY A 961 -0.18 -68.51 -0.40
C GLY A 961 0.05 -66.99 -0.50
N ASP A 962 -0.83 -66.21 0.11
CA ASP A 962 -0.96 -64.76 -0.10
C ASP A 962 0.34 -63.97 0.10
N VAL A 963 0.41 -62.82 -0.59
CA VAL A 963 1.57 -61.92 -0.57
C VAL A 963 1.20 -60.62 0.11
N ILE A 964 1.85 -60.34 1.24
CA ILE A 964 1.70 -59.11 2.01
C ILE A 964 2.84 -58.17 1.62
N LEU A 965 2.48 -57.00 1.10
CA LEU A 965 3.40 -55.94 0.70
C LEU A 965 3.05 -54.65 1.43
N GLN A 966 4.06 -53.84 1.72
CA GLN A 966 3.92 -52.43 2.05
C GLN A 966 4.57 -51.61 0.95
N CYS A 967 3.86 -50.61 0.45
CA CYS A 967 4.31 -49.72 -0.62
C CYS A 967 3.99 -48.27 -0.24
N GLU A 968 4.89 -47.34 -0.56
CA GLU A 968 4.68 -45.91 -0.34
C GLU A 968 3.57 -45.36 -1.27
N HIS A 969 3.56 -45.79 -2.52
CA HIS A 969 2.62 -45.33 -3.54
C HIS A 969 1.46 -46.32 -3.77
N VAL A 970 0.71 -46.65 -2.71
CA VAL A 970 -0.41 -47.62 -2.76
C VAL A 970 -1.44 -47.27 -3.84
N PHE A 971 -1.87 -46.01 -3.91
CA PHE A 971 -2.91 -45.58 -4.85
C PHE A 971 -2.50 -45.79 -6.31
N GLU A 972 -1.25 -45.47 -6.66
CA GLU A 972 -0.65 -45.69 -7.97
C GLU A 972 -0.50 -47.19 -8.25
N THR A 973 0.13 -47.92 -7.32
CA THR A 973 0.45 -49.35 -7.46
C THR A 973 -0.80 -50.19 -7.64
N VAL A 974 -1.82 -50.01 -6.78
CA VAL A 974 -3.07 -50.76 -6.84
C VAL A 974 -3.87 -50.37 -8.08
N THR A 975 -3.94 -49.08 -8.45
CA THR A 975 -4.64 -48.67 -9.68
C THR A 975 -4.01 -49.28 -10.93
N LYS A 976 -2.68 -49.25 -11.04
CA LYS A 976 -1.97 -49.87 -12.16
C LYS A 976 -2.18 -51.38 -12.20
N LEU A 977 -2.07 -52.04 -11.05
CA LEU A 977 -2.36 -53.47 -10.90
C LEU A 977 -3.80 -53.81 -11.36
N CYS A 978 -4.79 -52.99 -11.02
CA CYS A 978 -6.20 -53.18 -11.40
C CYS A 978 -6.48 -52.97 -12.89
N ILE A 979 -5.78 -52.01 -13.51
CA ILE A 979 -5.88 -51.75 -14.96
C ILE A 979 -5.26 -52.92 -15.74
N LEU A 980 -4.09 -53.41 -15.34
CA LEU A 980 -3.45 -54.58 -15.95
C LEU A 980 -4.24 -55.88 -15.73
N ALA A 981 -4.83 -56.04 -14.54
CA ALA A 981 -5.75 -57.13 -14.19
C ALA A 981 -7.12 -57.05 -14.91
N ASN A 982 -7.45 -55.91 -15.54
CA ASN A 982 -8.74 -55.60 -16.18
C ASN A 982 -9.98 -55.89 -15.30
N LYS A 983 -9.88 -55.75 -13.97
CA LYS A 983 -10.95 -56.07 -13.01
C LYS A 983 -10.99 -55.09 -11.83
N GLN A 984 -11.59 -53.92 -12.08
CA GLN A 984 -11.72 -52.84 -11.08
C GLN A 984 -12.60 -53.21 -9.87
N SER A 985 -13.52 -54.17 -10.02
CA SER A 985 -14.49 -54.59 -9.00
C SER A 985 -13.93 -55.54 -7.93
N LEU A 986 -12.64 -55.91 -7.98
CA LEU A 986 -12.04 -56.92 -7.10
C LEU A 986 -11.07 -56.37 -6.03
N VAL A 987 -10.94 -55.05 -5.90
CA VAL A 987 -10.22 -54.43 -4.78
C VAL A 987 -11.13 -54.31 -3.56
N LYS A 988 -10.73 -54.94 -2.45
CA LYS A 988 -11.45 -54.83 -1.18
C LYS A 988 -10.71 -53.91 -0.20
N VAL A 989 -11.28 -52.73 0.04
CA VAL A 989 -10.85 -51.86 1.15
C VAL A 989 -11.57 -52.33 2.42
N VAL A 990 -10.81 -52.81 3.41
CA VAL A 990 -11.34 -53.38 4.67
C VAL A 990 -11.10 -52.48 5.87
N LYS A 991 -12.03 -52.51 6.83
CA LYS A 991 -11.94 -51.79 8.12
C LYS A 991 -11.63 -52.77 9.24
N GLY A 992 -10.75 -52.39 10.16
CA GLY A 992 -10.43 -53.14 11.38
C GLY A 992 -9.52 -54.35 11.19
N SER A 993 -9.91 -55.35 10.40
CA SER A 993 -9.08 -56.56 10.19
C SER A 993 -9.17 -57.16 8.77
N LEU A 994 -8.14 -57.92 8.40
CA LEU A 994 -7.96 -58.58 7.11
C LEU A 994 -7.47 -60.02 7.35
N ARG A 995 -8.14 -61.02 6.76
CA ARG A 995 -7.68 -62.43 6.76
C ARG A 995 -6.89 -62.74 5.49
N PHE A 996 -5.80 -63.49 5.64
CA PHE A 996 -4.89 -63.87 4.55
C PHE A 996 -4.36 -65.30 4.76
N ARG A 997 -3.96 -65.97 3.68
CA ARG A 997 -3.50 -67.37 3.68
C ARG A 997 -1.97 -67.46 3.78
N VAL A 998 -1.46 -68.13 4.82
CA VAL A 998 -0.01 -68.24 5.09
C VAL A 998 0.65 -69.37 4.28
N GLY A 999 -0.14 -70.33 3.81
CA GLY A 999 0.32 -71.57 3.15
C GLY A 999 -0.09 -72.81 3.96
N SER A 1000 -0.06 -73.99 3.33
CA SER A 1000 -0.48 -75.28 3.93
C SER A 1000 -1.83 -75.23 4.68
N GLY A 1001 -2.81 -74.52 4.12
CA GLY A 1001 -4.18 -74.41 4.65
C GLY A 1001 -4.37 -73.48 5.87
N LYS A 1002 -3.31 -72.84 6.38
CA LYS A 1002 -3.42 -71.95 7.55
C LYS A 1002 -3.81 -70.53 7.17
N GLU A 1003 -4.89 -70.01 7.76
CA GLU A 1003 -5.25 -68.60 7.74
C GLU A 1003 -4.53 -67.82 8.86
N GLY A 1004 -4.19 -66.55 8.59
CA GLY A 1004 -3.74 -65.56 9.56
C GLY A 1004 -4.63 -64.33 9.50
N THR A 1005 -4.74 -63.63 10.63
CA THR A 1005 -5.47 -62.36 10.76
C THR A 1005 -4.48 -61.21 10.93
N MET A 1006 -4.70 -60.13 10.18
CA MET A 1006 -4.03 -58.85 10.34
C MET A 1006 -5.02 -57.85 10.92
N VAL A 1007 -4.62 -57.10 11.95
CA VAL A 1007 -5.44 -56.11 12.66
C VAL A 1007 -4.81 -54.73 12.48
N PHE A 1008 -5.62 -53.74 12.07
CA PHE A 1008 -5.18 -52.37 11.85
C PHE A 1008 -5.55 -51.50 13.05
N THR A 1009 -4.57 -50.78 13.58
CA THR A 1009 -4.69 -49.96 14.79
C THR A 1009 -4.00 -48.61 14.59
N VAL A 1010 -4.31 -47.66 15.47
CA VAL A 1010 -3.70 -46.32 15.49
C VAL A 1010 -2.87 -46.18 16.75
N GLY A 1011 -1.66 -45.62 16.63
CA GLY A 1011 -0.71 -45.44 17.73
C GLY A 1011 0.29 -44.32 17.42
N PRO A 1012 1.31 -44.07 18.26
CA PRO A 1012 2.22 -42.94 18.07
C PRO A 1012 3.18 -43.11 16.88
N GLU A 1013 3.69 -44.33 16.66
CA GLU A 1013 4.68 -44.63 15.61
C GLU A 1013 4.17 -45.72 14.64
N PRO A 1014 4.55 -45.67 13.34
CA PRO A 1014 4.25 -46.73 12.38
C PRO A 1014 5.05 -48.00 12.70
N GLN A 1015 4.38 -49.10 13.01
CA GLN A 1015 5.03 -50.39 13.26
C GLN A 1015 4.17 -51.57 12.81
N VAL A 1016 4.80 -52.64 12.33
CA VAL A 1016 4.15 -53.89 11.95
C VAL A 1016 4.80 -55.04 12.73
N PHE A 1017 4.05 -55.67 13.62
CA PHE A 1017 4.58 -56.70 14.53
C PHE A 1017 3.56 -57.82 14.78
N LYS A 1018 4.06 -58.99 15.21
CA LYS A 1018 3.19 -60.10 15.63
C LYS A 1018 2.82 -59.94 17.11
N ASP A 1019 1.53 -59.89 17.42
CA ASP A 1019 1.05 -59.71 18.79
C ASP A 1019 1.11 -61.00 19.63
N LYS A 1020 0.79 -60.87 20.93
CA LYS A 1020 0.75 -62.00 21.88
C LYS A 1020 -0.35 -63.04 21.57
N THR A 1021 -1.36 -62.69 20.77
CA THR A 1021 -2.44 -63.60 20.33
C THR A 1021 -2.08 -64.36 19.06
N GLY A 1022 -0.95 -64.00 18.42
CA GLY A 1022 -0.44 -64.60 17.21
C GLY A 1022 -0.86 -63.89 15.92
N GLN A 1023 -1.58 -62.77 16.02
CA GLN A 1023 -2.07 -61.97 14.89
C GLN A 1023 -1.01 -60.96 14.44
N LEU A 1024 -1.14 -60.44 13.22
CA LEU A 1024 -0.26 -59.39 12.68
C LEU A 1024 -0.87 -58.01 12.93
N THR A 1025 -0.31 -57.23 13.83
CA THR A 1025 -0.79 -55.88 14.13
C THR A 1025 -0.04 -54.85 13.30
N VAL A 1026 -0.79 -54.06 12.54
CA VAL A 1026 -0.31 -52.90 11.79
C VAL A 1026 -0.76 -51.65 12.56
N VAL A 1027 0.21 -50.90 13.08
CA VAL A 1027 0.00 -49.61 13.75
C VAL A 1027 0.32 -48.50 12.77
N ARG A 1028 -0.59 -47.53 12.65
CA ARG A 1028 -0.43 -46.32 11.84
C ARG A 1028 -0.37 -45.08 12.77
N PRO A 1029 0.49 -44.09 12.50
CA PRO A 1029 0.64 -42.89 13.34
C PRO A 1029 -0.65 -42.08 13.51
N GLN A 1030 -0.97 -41.72 14.74
CA GLN A 1030 -2.15 -40.95 15.12
C GLN A 1030 -2.06 -39.53 14.55
N LEU A 1031 -2.97 -39.20 13.62
CA LEU A 1031 -3.12 -37.84 13.13
C LEU A 1031 -3.63 -36.93 14.26
N SER A 1032 -2.91 -35.84 14.53
CA SER A 1032 -3.31 -34.83 15.50
C SER A 1032 -4.68 -34.23 15.13
N PRO A 1033 -5.66 -34.17 16.06
CA PRO A 1033 -6.96 -33.56 15.78
C PRO A 1033 -6.82 -32.02 15.71
N GLY A 1034 -6.39 -31.53 14.55
CA GLY A 1034 -6.12 -30.10 14.33
C GLY A 1034 -5.97 -29.67 12.86
N ARG A 1035 -6.19 -30.58 11.90
CA ARG A 1035 -6.27 -30.24 10.47
C ARG A 1035 -7.56 -30.78 9.85
N HIS A 1036 -8.63 -30.02 10.00
CA HIS A 1036 -9.64 -30.01 8.93
C HIS A 1036 -8.97 -29.42 7.70
N LEU A 1037 -8.70 -30.26 6.70
CA LEU A 1037 -8.24 -29.83 5.38
C LEU A 1037 -9.36 -29.04 4.69
N VAL A 1038 -9.37 -27.73 4.92
CA VAL A 1038 -9.92 -26.79 3.93
C VAL A 1038 -9.11 -27.01 2.65
N LEU A 1039 -9.81 -27.25 1.54
CA LEU A 1039 -9.19 -27.36 0.23
C LEU A 1039 -8.39 -26.08 -0.08
N PRO A 1040 -7.07 -26.15 -0.31
CA PRO A 1040 -6.36 -25.00 -0.88
C PRO A 1040 -6.90 -24.75 -2.30
N PRO A 1041 -7.10 -23.50 -2.71
CA PRO A 1041 -7.48 -23.17 -4.08
C PRO A 1041 -6.39 -23.62 -5.08
N LEU A 1042 -6.79 -23.88 -6.32
CA LEU A 1042 -5.84 -24.06 -7.42
C LEU A 1042 -5.17 -22.72 -7.75
N ASP A 1043 -4.00 -22.46 -7.17
CA ASP A 1043 -3.07 -21.47 -7.72
C ASP A 1043 -2.09 -22.16 -8.69
N LEU A 1044 -2.30 -21.93 -9.98
CA LEU A 1044 -1.22 -22.08 -10.95
C LEU A 1044 -0.25 -20.90 -10.76
N HIS A 1045 0.96 -21.19 -10.29
CA HIS A 1045 2.11 -20.31 -10.56
C HIS A 1045 3.02 -20.95 -11.60
N LEU A 1046 3.01 -20.36 -12.79
CA LEU A 1046 4.00 -20.58 -13.83
C LEU A 1046 5.34 -20.01 -13.34
N GLN A 1047 6.27 -20.88 -12.98
CA GLN A 1047 7.68 -20.49 -12.90
C GLN A 1047 8.16 -20.10 -14.30
N ARG A 1048 8.40 -18.80 -14.53
CA ARG A 1048 9.22 -18.36 -15.68
C ARG A 1048 10.67 -18.34 -15.25
N ALA A 1049 11.49 -19.14 -15.96
CA ALA A 1049 12.93 -19.14 -15.78
C ALA A 1049 13.55 -17.80 -16.19
N GLN A 1050 14.56 -17.35 -15.43
CA GLN A 1050 15.46 -16.28 -15.86
C GLN A 1050 16.44 -16.82 -16.92
N PRO A 1051 16.89 -15.99 -17.88
CA PRO A 1051 17.95 -16.39 -18.81
C PRO A 1051 19.31 -16.48 -18.09
N PRO A 1052 20.22 -17.37 -18.51
CA PRO A 1052 21.51 -17.57 -17.84
C PRO A 1052 22.52 -16.45 -18.14
N VAL A 1053 23.25 -16.04 -17.11
CA VAL A 1053 24.43 -15.17 -17.22
C VAL A 1053 25.64 -16.03 -17.63
N PRO A 1054 26.40 -15.68 -18.69
CA PRO A 1054 27.64 -16.38 -19.02
C PRO A 1054 28.74 -16.07 -17.99
N GLY A 1055 29.40 -17.11 -17.49
CA GLY A 1055 30.56 -16.98 -16.61
C GLY A 1055 31.83 -16.56 -17.35
N SER A 1056 32.73 -15.90 -16.64
CA SER A 1056 34.05 -15.49 -17.12
C SER A 1056 35.06 -16.65 -17.13
N PRO A 1057 35.98 -16.67 -18.11
CA PRO A 1057 37.31 -17.22 -17.96
C PRO A 1057 38.34 -16.09 -17.86
N GLY A 1058 39.31 -16.23 -16.95
CA GLY A 1058 40.50 -15.38 -16.93
C GLY A 1058 41.70 -16.08 -17.56
N GLY A 1059 42.71 -15.32 -18.00
CA GLY A 1059 44.05 -15.87 -18.21
C GLY A 1059 44.76 -15.52 -19.53
N THR A 1060 45.57 -14.46 -19.46
CA THR A 1060 46.93 -14.36 -20.04
C THR A 1060 47.18 -14.18 -21.56
N GLU A 1061 48.26 -13.41 -21.79
CA GLU A 1061 49.09 -13.21 -22.98
C GLU A 1061 48.72 -12.11 -24.01
N THR A 1062 49.77 -11.40 -24.43
CA THR A 1062 49.77 -10.22 -25.32
C THR A 1062 50.81 -10.44 -26.45
N PRO A 1063 51.11 -9.45 -27.32
CA PRO A 1063 50.70 -9.39 -28.74
C PRO A 1063 51.85 -9.79 -29.70
N PRO A 1064 51.71 -9.76 -31.07
CA PRO A 1064 51.86 -8.49 -31.80
C PRO A 1064 51.20 -8.34 -33.21
N LYS A 1065 50.92 -7.07 -33.56
CA LYS A 1065 51.16 -6.37 -34.85
C LYS A 1065 50.65 -6.89 -36.24
N ALA A 1066 49.86 -5.98 -36.85
CA ALA A 1066 50.10 -5.30 -38.15
C ALA A 1066 49.44 -5.79 -39.47
N GLY A 1067 48.89 -4.81 -40.21
CA GLY A 1067 48.50 -4.85 -41.63
C GLY A 1067 47.18 -5.58 -41.94
N GLY A 1068 46.28 -5.07 -42.77
CA GLY A 1068 46.23 -3.81 -43.53
C GLY A 1068 45.00 -3.78 -44.45
N ASP A 1069 44.69 -2.59 -44.98
CA ASP A 1069 43.86 -2.31 -46.16
C ASP A 1069 42.31 -2.47 -46.10
N HIS A 1070 41.69 -1.29 -45.93
CA HIS A 1070 40.40 -0.79 -46.45
C HIS A 1070 40.29 -0.87 -48.01
N PRO A 1071 39.21 -0.44 -48.71
CA PRO A 1071 37.98 0.30 -48.33
C PRO A 1071 36.67 -0.38 -48.87
N VAL A 1072 35.46 0.19 -49.04
CA VAL A 1072 34.87 1.56 -48.91
C VAL A 1072 33.39 1.44 -48.45
N SER A 1073 32.91 2.26 -47.49
CA SER A 1073 31.64 3.03 -47.59
C SER A 1073 31.27 3.88 -46.35
N VAL A 1074 31.47 5.19 -46.50
CA VAL A 1074 30.57 6.29 -46.05
C VAL A 1074 30.15 6.41 -44.56
N THR A 1075 30.92 7.21 -43.80
CA THR A 1075 30.51 8.41 -42.99
C THR A 1075 29.01 8.71 -42.80
N CYS A 1076 28.47 9.37 -41.75
CA CYS A 1076 28.85 9.84 -40.41
C CYS A 1076 27.58 10.54 -39.79
N MET A 1077 27.42 10.93 -38.52
CA MET A 1077 28.24 10.84 -37.29
C MET A 1077 27.28 10.77 -36.05
N ARG A 1078 27.55 11.55 -34.98
CA ARG A 1078 26.67 11.88 -33.83
C ARG A 1078 26.32 13.37 -33.87
N CYS A 1079 25.26 13.81 -33.17
CA CYS A 1079 25.36 14.91 -32.18
C CYS A 1079 24.09 15.13 -31.32
N GLN A 1080 24.24 16.02 -30.32
CA GLN A 1080 23.30 16.36 -29.25
C GLN A 1080 22.14 17.30 -29.66
N PRO A 1081 21.13 17.51 -28.78
CA PRO A 1081 19.92 18.31 -29.08
C PRO A 1081 20.09 19.81 -28.76
N GLN A 1082 19.27 20.66 -29.42
CA GLN A 1082 19.04 22.04 -29.02
C GLN A 1082 17.63 22.53 -29.43
N GLU A 1083 17.21 23.68 -28.89
CA GLU A 1083 15.82 24.11 -28.71
C GLU A 1083 15.18 24.91 -29.88
N SER A 1084 13.83 24.99 -29.82
CA SER A 1084 12.95 26.07 -30.32
C SER A 1084 12.96 26.47 -31.80
N LEU A 1085 11.79 26.35 -32.47
CA LEU A 1085 10.97 27.52 -32.85
C LEU A 1085 9.56 27.08 -33.30
N ASP A 1086 8.63 28.04 -33.29
CA ASP A 1086 7.21 27.90 -33.62
C ASP A 1086 6.94 27.49 -35.08
N GLU A 1087 5.83 26.78 -35.33
CA GLU A 1087 4.65 27.43 -35.94
C GLU A 1087 3.37 26.58 -35.86
N ASN A 1088 2.23 27.28 -35.82
CA ASN A 1088 0.88 26.71 -35.76
C ASN A 1088 0.29 26.48 -37.16
N GLN A 1089 -0.91 25.87 -37.19
CA GLN A 1089 -1.85 25.82 -38.32
C GLN A 1089 -1.52 24.76 -39.40
N SER A 1090 -2.50 24.05 -40.00
CA SER A 1090 -3.96 24.24 -39.99
C SER A 1090 -4.73 22.93 -40.29
N LEU A 1091 -6.07 23.03 -40.25
CA LEU A 1091 -7.11 22.14 -40.82
C LEU A 1091 -7.80 21.14 -39.89
N PHE A 1092 -8.50 21.69 -38.90
CA PHE A 1092 -9.89 21.31 -38.62
C PHE A 1092 -10.83 22.39 -39.17
N LEU A 1093 -11.74 22.03 -40.08
CA LEU A 1093 -12.86 22.84 -40.61
C LEU A 1093 -13.67 21.89 -41.53
N TRP A 1094 -14.91 21.56 -41.24
CA TRP A 1094 -16.15 22.35 -41.35
C TRP A 1094 -17.24 21.64 -40.52
N LEU A 1095 -18.36 22.21 -40.05
CA LEU A 1095 -18.89 23.54 -39.71
C LEU A 1095 -20.23 23.22 -38.98
N GLY A 1096 -20.94 24.07 -38.25
CA GLY A 1096 -20.80 25.47 -37.86
C GLY A 1096 -22.02 25.81 -36.98
N THR A 1097 -21.84 26.43 -35.82
CA THR A 1097 -22.10 27.87 -35.59
C THR A 1097 -23.56 28.31 -35.66
N GLU A 1098 -24.12 28.66 -34.49
CA GLU A 1098 -24.92 29.88 -34.35
C GLU A 1098 -24.25 30.79 -33.32
N ARG A 1099 -24.27 32.10 -33.59
CA ARG A 1099 -23.77 33.15 -32.69
C ARG A 1099 -24.88 34.19 -32.52
N SER A 1100 -24.92 34.76 -31.32
CA SER A 1100 -25.83 35.84 -30.92
C SER A 1100 -25.85 37.03 -31.89
N LEU A 1101 -27.07 37.54 -32.16
CA LEU A 1101 -27.32 38.86 -32.73
C LEU A 1101 -27.50 39.91 -31.62
N GLN A 1102 -27.10 41.14 -31.89
CA GLN A 1102 -27.65 42.37 -31.31
C GLN A 1102 -28.04 43.31 -32.47
N ASP A 1103 -28.97 44.21 -32.16
CA ASP A 1103 -29.70 45.16 -33.01
C ASP A 1103 -28.82 45.95 -34.01
N GLU A 1104 -29.29 46.47 -35.16
CA GLU A 1104 -30.53 47.23 -35.40
C GLU A 1104 -30.99 47.22 -36.90
N THR A 1105 -32.15 47.84 -37.14
CA THR A 1105 -32.71 48.37 -38.41
C THR A 1105 -33.48 47.43 -39.37
N SER A 1106 -34.80 47.69 -39.41
CA SER A 1106 -35.81 47.27 -40.38
C SER A 1106 -35.74 48.10 -41.70
N PRO A 1107 -36.67 47.97 -42.68
CA PRO A 1107 -37.77 47.00 -42.82
C PRO A 1107 -37.94 46.39 -44.25
N HIS A 1108 -39.02 45.60 -44.40
CA HIS A 1108 -39.89 45.42 -45.59
C HIS A 1108 -39.84 44.13 -46.47
N ILE A 1109 -41.07 43.62 -46.69
CA ILE A 1109 -41.60 42.82 -47.81
C ILE A 1109 -41.36 41.30 -47.78
N SER A 1110 -42.37 40.60 -47.23
CA SER A 1110 -42.84 39.26 -47.62
C SER A 1110 -43.72 39.33 -48.90
N PRO A 1111 -44.27 38.24 -49.49
CA PRO A 1111 -44.23 36.81 -49.14
C PRO A 1111 -43.84 35.86 -50.31
N GLY A 1112 -43.85 34.53 -50.13
CA GLY A 1112 -43.75 33.61 -51.29
C GLY A 1112 -43.60 32.10 -51.08
N ILE A 1113 -44.65 31.42 -50.60
CA ILE A 1113 -45.26 30.21 -51.22
C ILE A 1113 -44.47 28.87 -51.34
N SER A 1114 -45.11 27.84 -50.75
CA SER A 1114 -45.21 26.39 -51.12
C SER A 1114 -44.02 25.41 -51.03
N ASP A 1115 -44.29 24.30 -50.31
CA ASP A 1115 -44.24 22.89 -50.76
C ASP A 1115 -42.89 22.24 -51.18
N ALA A 1116 -42.63 20.94 -50.94
CA ALA A 1116 -43.27 19.94 -50.07
C ALA A 1116 -42.40 18.64 -49.99
N THR A 1117 -42.74 17.75 -49.04
CA THR A 1117 -42.54 16.26 -49.06
C THR A 1117 -41.13 15.61 -49.04
N GLY A 1118 -41.02 14.49 -48.30
CA GLY A 1118 -39.85 13.57 -48.28
C GLY A 1118 -39.28 13.39 -46.85
N LEU A 1119 -39.76 12.50 -45.96
CA LEU A 1119 -39.93 11.04 -46.04
C LEU A 1119 -38.62 10.26 -46.27
N LEU A 1120 -37.82 10.09 -45.21
CA LEU A 1120 -37.42 8.78 -44.63
C LEU A 1120 -36.68 8.92 -43.29
#